data_AF-A0AAV2H9B5-F1
#
_entry.id   AF-A0AAV2H9B5-F1
#
_cell.length_a   1.000
_cell.length_b   1.000
_cell.length_c   1.000
_cell.angle_alpha   90.00
_cell.angle_beta   90.00
_cell.angle_gamma   90.00
#
_symmetry.space_group_name_H-M   'P 1'
#
loop_
_entity.id
_entity.type
_entity.pdbx_description
1 polymer ?
#
loop_
_entity_poly.entity_id
_entity_poly.type
_entity_poly.pdbx_seq_one_letter_code
_entity_poly.pdbx_strand_id
1 'polypeptide(L)'
;MGKEIELLKAIKEKDNSKVQKLLSTTVKKRDNESLYWQTSQSEKQNIRVELRHININTRESETQYTPLLLSVLNGSKEIAEKLIHHCANVNATDVKGNSALHLAVFHGRLDIVELLISNEAEVNAENEDGNTALHLACQGQAIMDLRIKIIKKLIKSGANVWTKNKYNLTPLDVAASFNRQDAVTALLGYVPTLSENHCAIVEAALRGFKNIVELLLEHGVNPNYMDRNLGSYALHEAIRFNRPDVVDILLAFQANPQLSNMKKETPKSLAAQLPSQSAEKINHLIEEQQMRPPRFPKITRRSESPVTPQERESKWGHIKHYPPLPNDITWTQNRPLYCSSCTEKNPNSHILDGNPCTFWVIPVLHDAWTILDLRNDHIITGITIFGWNSNQMLKTFLLQTSNSMEGPWTTVTSHSCELLGSTDPKETAFPQKFDGFTFRSRYIRLYLVDNHNGSYICFQGIELHGADCKVIDALSDCGLHEALDSVITKGINTWKRLLDISQSLVDELVSDQVKKTTLWEIIYRERKKMYPMTVLTWIVPPPATVFVDEVLLDFSVQSDPGVTEVVQIVVQNAQISGNTCRRFAPNGEGKPSVATFSNISLKPAGMYHLMVKGVSTEITLLAPRLIEVRPEVRSESDISNAFDEIQQMLSEVQASFSTNN
;
A
#
# COMPACT_ATOMS: atom_id res chain seq x y z
N MET A 1 25.21 -43.25 -27.07
CA MET A 1 24.30 -43.30 -28.24
C MET A 1 23.28 -44.44 -28.17
N GLY A 2 23.63 -45.73 -28.19
CA GLY A 2 22.59 -46.80 -28.20
C GLY A 2 21.71 -46.90 -26.94
N LYS A 3 22.30 -46.85 -25.74
CA LYS A 3 21.58 -47.04 -24.46
C LYS A 3 20.61 -45.91 -24.10
N GLU A 4 20.87 -44.69 -24.56
CA GLU A 4 19.99 -43.52 -24.37
C GLU A 4 18.72 -43.66 -25.20
N ILE A 5 18.87 -44.09 -26.46
CA ILE A 5 17.75 -44.40 -27.36
C ILE A 5 16.93 -45.58 -26.81
N GLU A 6 17.60 -46.61 -26.29
CA GLU A 6 16.92 -47.74 -25.63
C GLU A 6 16.17 -47.33 -24.37
N LEU A 7 16.72 -46.41 -23.56
CA LEU A 7 16.06 -45.85 -22.38
C LEU A 7 14.80 -45.06 -22.78
N LEU A 8 14.92 -44.15 -23.75
CA LEU A 8 13.78 -43.38 -24.26
C LEU A 8 12.69 -44.30 -24.81
N LYS A 9 13.07 -45.34 -25.58
CA LYS A 9 12.14 -46.33 -26.12
C LYS A 9 11.46 -47.15 -25.02
N ALA A 10 12.21 -47.61 -24.01
CA ALA A 10 11.66 -48.36 -22.88
C ALA A 10 10.66 -47.53 -22.07
N ILE A 11 10.92 -46.23 -21.88
CA ILE A 11 9.99 -45.32 -21.20
C ILE A 11 8.73 -45.13 -22.04
N LYS A 12 8.85 -44.93 -23.36
CA LYS A 12 7.70 -44.84 -24.29
C LYS A 12 6.84 -46.10 -24.29
N GLU A 13 7.46 -47.26 -24.22
CA GLU A 13 6.79 -48.57 -24.13
C GLU A 13 6.24 -48.89 -22.73
N LYS A 14 6.47 -48.02 -21.73
CA LYS A 14 6.11 -48.21 -20.31
C LYS A 14 6.68 -49.49 -19.70
N ASP A 15 7.85 -49.94 -20.18
CA ASP A 15 8.53 -51.13 -19.68
C ASP A 15 9.40 -50.80 -18.46
N ASN A 16 8.77 -50.82 -17.27
CA ASN A 16 9.42 -50.52 -15.99
C ASN A 16 10.62 -51.46 -15.72
N SER A 17 10.54 -52.71 -16.16
CA SER A 17 11.57 -53.74 -15.91
C SER A 17 12.84 -53.45 -16.72
N LYS A 18 12.68 -53.04 -17.97
CA LYS A 18 13.78 -52.66 -18.86
C LYS A 18 14.39 -51.33 -18.46
N VAL A 19 13.58 -50.35 -18.04
CA VAL A 19 14.07 -49.10 -17.43
C VAL A 19 14.90 -49.39 -16.18
N GLN A 20 14.42 -50.23 -15.27
CA GLN A 20 15.18 -50.65 -14.08
C GLN A 20 16.50 -51.33 -14.45
N LYS A 21 16.47 -52.26 -15.42
CA LYS A 21 17.68 -52.98 -15.85
C LYS A 21 18.71 -52.04 -16.47
N LEU A 22 18.28 -51.07 -17.26
CA LEU A 22 19.16 -50.05 -17.85
C LEU A 22 19.74 -49.11 -16.79
N LEU A 23 18.99 -48.80 -15.73
CA LEU A 23 19.44 -47.95 -14.62
C LEU A 23 20.25 -48.69 -13.54
N SER A 24 20.09 -50.03 -13.40
CA SER A 24 20.81 -50.84 -12.41
C SER A 24 22.14 -51.41 -12.91
N THR A 25 22.25 -51.68 -14.21
CA THR A 25 23.49 -52.19 -14.85
C THR A 25 24.63 -51.17 -14.91
N THR A 26 24.38 -49.93 -14.49
CA THR A 26 25.32 -48.80 -14.52
C THR A 26 25.98 -48.50 -13.17
N VAL A 27 25.58 -49.18 -12.08
CA VAL A 27 26.20 -49.05 -10.75
C VAL A 27 27.34 -50.06 -10.61
N LYS A 28 28.58 -49.67 -10.93
CA LYS A 28 29.75 -50.38 -10.38
C LYS A 28 30.08 -49.79 -9.01
N LYS A 29 30.04 -50.61 -7.96
CA LYS A 29 30.90 -50.39 -6.79
C LYS A 29 32.32 -50.29 -7.31
N ARG A 30 32.95 -49.12 -7.23
CA ARG A 30 34.39 -49.01 -7.36
C ARG A 30 34.91 -47.95 -6.42
N ASP A 31 35.90 -48.39 -5.67
CA ASP A 31 36.51 -47.75 -4.53
C ASP A 31 37.26 -46.48 -4.92
N ASN A 32 37.25 -45.53 -3.99
CA ASN A 32 38.17 -44.42 -3.79
C ASN A 32 38.33 -43.33 -4.87
N GLU A 33 38.20 -42.11 -4.36
CA GLU A 33 38.77 -40.82 -4.79
C GLU A 33 37.97 -39.89 -5.71
N SER A 34 37.58 -38.78 -5.07
CA SER A 34 37.44 -37.41 -5.57
C SER A 34 36.14 -37.00 -6.27
N LEU A 35 35.23 -36.38 -5.51
CA LEU A 35 34.94 -34.94 -5.65
C LEU A 35 34.17 -34.41 -4.42
N TYR A 36 34.62 -33.26 -3.92
CA TYR A 36 34.10 -32.52 -2.77
C TYR A 36 32.86 -31.68 -3.15
N TRP A 37 31.85 -31.64 -2.28
CA TRP A 37 31.10 -30.40 -1.96
C TRP A 37 30.42 -30.50 -0.58
N GLN A 38 31.01 -29.84 0.42
CA GLN A 38 30.30 -29.34 1.61
C GLN A 38 29.74 -27.96 1.24
N THR A 39 28.64 -27.36 1.74
CA THR A 39 27.52 -27.59 2.69
C THR A 39 26.63 -26.33 2.54
N SER A 40 25.31 -26.28 2.74
CA SER A 40 24.51 -26.21 4.00
C SER A 40 23.08 -25.81 3.56
N GLN A 41 21.93 -26.26 4.07
CA GLN A 41 21.46 -26.48 5.44
C GLN A 41 20.34 -27.57 5.44
N SER A 42 20.15 -28.20 6.59
CA SER A 42 19.09 -29.19 6.92
C SER A 42 19.27 -30.61 6.37
N GLU A 43 19.53 -31.52 7.30
CA GLU A 43 19.81 -32.93 7.08
C GLU A 43 18.55 -33.71 6.66
N LYS A 44 18.42 -33.97 5.35
CA LYS A 44 17.86 -35.21 4.77
C LYS A 44 18.48 -35.43 3.38
N GLN A 45 19.79 -35.68 3.32
CA GLN A 45 20.44 -35.99 2.04
C GLN A 45 20.24 -37.47 1.67
N ASN A 46 19.31 -37.71 0.74
CA ASN A 46 19.33 -38.91 -0.09
C ASN A 46 20.61 -38.87 -0.93
N ILE A 47 21.50 -39.84 -0.76
CA ILE A 47 22.71 -40.02 -1.57
C ILE A 47 22.25 -40.23 -3.03
N ARG A 48 22.50 -39.26 -3.91
CA ARG A 48 22.18 -39.33 -5.35
C ARG A 48 23.42 -39.78 -6.11
N VAL A 49 23.29 -40.83 -6.93
CA VAL A 49 24.40 -41.48 -7.64
C VAL A 49 24.52 -40.92 -9.05
N GLU A 50 25.64 -40.26 -9.39
CA GLU A 50 25.97 -39.86 -10.76
C GLU A 50 26.43 -41.07 -11.59
N LEU A 51 25.67 -41.42 -12.64
CA LEU A 51 25.99 -42.53 -13.53
C LEU A 51 26.84 -42.04 -14.73
N ARG A 52 28.14 -42.36 -14.75
CA ARG A 52 29.10 -41.94 -15.81
C ARG A 52 28.87 -42.58 -17.22
N HIS A 53 27.74 -43.23 -17.50
CA HIS A 53 27.56 -44.01 -18.74
C HIS A 53 26.24 -43.84 -19.52
N ILE A 54 25.19 -43.25 -18.94
CA ILE A 54 23.94 -42.93 -19.65
C ILE A 54 23.57 -41.50 -19.30
N ASN A 55 23.43 -40.62 -20.30
CA ASN A 55 22.93 -39.28 -20.04
C ASN A 55 21.42 -39.33 -19.73
N ILE A 56 21.08 -39.29 -18.44
CA ILE A 56 19.70 -39.31 -17.95
C ILE A 56 18.87 -38.10 -18.40
N ASN A 57 19.55 -37.03 -18.81
CA ASN A 57 18.96 -35.79 -19.32
C ASN A 57 19.04 -35.70 -20.86
N THR A 58 19.25 -36.85 -21.53
CA THR A 58 19.20 -36.91 -23.00
C THR A 58 17.88 -36.33 -23.52
N ARG A 59 17.92 -35.64 -24.65
CA ARG A 59 16.72 -35.12 -25.30
C ARG A 59 16.39 -35.96 -26.50
N GLU A 60 15.11 -36.30 -26.65
CA GLU A 60 14.61 -36.95 -27.86
C GLU A 60 14.77 -36.04 -29.08
N SER A 61 15.23 -36.59 -30.21
CA SER A 61 15.50 -35.81 -31.42
C SER A 61 14.29 -35.06 -31.97
N GLU A 62 13.10 -35.68 -31.92
CA GLU A 62 11.87 -35.13 -32.51
C GLU A 62 11.13 -34.16 -31.58
N THR A 63 11.05 -34.48 -30.29
CA THR A 63 10.22 -33.74 -29.30
C THR A 63 11.04 -32.92 -28.30
N GLN A 64 12.36 -33.11 -28.26
CA GLN A 64 13.28 -32.62 -27.23
C GLN A 64 12.90 -33.02 -25.79
N TYR A 65 11.99 -33.98 -25.61
CA TYR A 65 11.62 -34.46 -24.29
C TYR A 65 12.77 -35.22 -23.63
N THR A 66 12.97 -34.95 -22.34
CA THR A 66 13.85 -35.75 -21.49
C THR A 66 13.14 -37.02 -21.03
N PRO A 67 13.89 -38.06 -20.61
CA PRO A 67 13.33 -39.24 -19.96
C PRO A 67 12.32 -38.91 -18.86
N LEU A 68 12.60 -37.87 -18.07
CA LEU A 68 11.72 -37.42 -17.00
C LEU A 68 10.40 -36.87 -17.56
N LEU A 69 10.43 -35.99 -18.56
CA LEU A 69 9.23 -35.46 -19.20
C LEU A 69 8.36 -36.58 -19.81
N LEU A 70 8.98 -37.55 -20.50
CA LEU A 70 8.28 -38.71 -21.05
C LEU A 70 7.60 -39.56 -19.96
N SER A 71 8.29 -39.76 -18.83
CA SER A 71 7.71 -40.52 -17.71
C SER A 71 6.48 -39.82 -17.09
N VAL A 72 6.49 -38.48 -17.04
CA VAL A 72 5.37 -37.67 -16.56
C VAL A 72 4.19 -37.74 -17.53
N LEU A 73 4.44 -37.61 -18.85
CA LEU A 73 3.41 -37.75 -19.89
C LEU A 73 2.73 -39.13 -19.84
N ASN A 74 3.51 -40.17 -19.57
CA ASN A 74 3.02 -41.53 -19.44
C ASN A 74 2.26 -41.79 -18.12
N GLY A 75 2.33 -40.87 -17.15
CA GLY A 75 1.76 -41.01 -15.82
C GLY A 75 2.51 -42.02 -14.94
N SER A 76 3.76 -42.34 -15.28
CA SER A 76 4.55 -43.39 -14.61
C SER A 76 5.36 -42.81 -13.45
N LYS A 77 4.72 -42.64 -12.29
CA LYS A 77 5.39 -42.18 -11.05
C LYS A 77 6.63 -42.99 -10.70
N GLU A 78 6.55 -44.32 -10.80
CA GLU A 78 7.66 -45.23 -10.48
C GLU A 78 8.89 -44.99 -11.38
N ILE A 79 8.68 -44.68 -12.66
CA ILE A 79 9.77 -44.32 -13.58
C ILE A 79 10.32 -42.94 -13.19
N ALA A 80 9.45 -41.95 -12.98
CA ALA A 80 9.85 -40.60 -12.60
C ALA A 80 10.69 -40.58 -11.31
N GLU A 81 10.29 -41.36 -10.30
CA GLU A 81 11.01 -41.49 -9.03
C GLU A 81 12.41 -42.07 -9.21
N LYS A 82 12.56 -43.13 -10.02
CA LYS A 82 13.86 -43.71 -10.35
C LYS A 82 14.74 -42.73 -11.12
N LEU A 83 14.18 -42.03 -12.10
CA LEU A 83 14.93 -41.04 -12.87
C LEU A 83 15.46 -39.90 -11.97
N ILE A 84 14.63 -39.40 -11.06
CA ILE A 84 15.02 -38.36 -10.07
C ILE A 84 16.09 -38.89 -9.11
N HIS A 85 15.95 -40.14 -8.64
CA HIS A 85 16.96 -40.79 -7.80
C HIS A 85 18.33 -40.88 -8.49
N HIS A 86 18.34 -41.05 -9.82
CA HIS A 86 19.53 -41.06 -10.67
C HIS A 86 19.89 -39.68 -11.27
N CYS A 87 19.61 -38.60 -10.53
CA CYS A 87 19.99 -37.22 -10.88
C CYS A 87 19.36 -36.66 -12.19
N ALA A 88 18.15 -37.09 -12.57
CA ALA A 88 17.41 -36.39 -13.60
C ALA A 88 17.14 -34.93 -13.18
N ASN A 89 17.35 -34.00 -14.11
CA ASN A 89 17.07 -32.58 -13.89
C ASN A 89 15.55 -32.37 -13.78
N VAL A 90 15.08 -32.10 -12.57
CA VAL A 90 13.67 -31.90 -12.22
C VAL A 90 13.06 -30.69 -12.94
N ASN A 91 13.88 -29.67 -13.22
CA ASN A 91 13.47 -28.42 -13.87
C ASN A 91 13.76 -28.42 -15.38
N ALA A 92 14.09 -29.57 -15.97
CA ALA A 92 14.23 -29.68 -17.42
C ALA A 92 12.91 -29.34 -18.13
N THR A 93 13.01 -28.58 -19.21
CA THR A 93 11.87 -28.11 -20.01
C THR A 93 11.85 -28.73 -21.41
N ASP A 94 10.65 -28.79 -21.99
CA ASP A 94 10.44 -29.12 -23.40
C ASP A 94 10.65 -27.92 -24.34
N VAL A 95 10.39 -28.12 -25.64
CA VAL A 95 10.49 -27.06 -26.67
C VAL A 95 9.53 -25.88 -26.47
N LYS A 96 8.53 -26.01 -25.60
CA LYS A 96 7.57 -24.94 -25.25
C LYS A 96 7.85 -24.36 -23.86
N GLY A 97 9.00 -24.69 -23.26
CA GLY A 97 9.35 -24.26 -21.92
C GLY A 97 8.56 -24.98 -20.80
N ASN A 98 7.78 -26.03 -21.09
CA ASN A 98 7.05 -26.75 -20.06
C ASN A 98 8.00 -27.66 -19.28
N SER A 99 8.07 -27.45 -17.97
CA SER A 99 8.78 -28.35 -17.04
C SER A 99 7.99 -29.62 -16.76
N ALA A 100 8.63 -30.59 -16.09
CA ALA A 100 7.95 -31.78 -15.57
C ALA A 100 6.74 -31.41 -14.69
N LEU A 101 6.85 -30.35 -13.88
CA LEU A 101 5.76 -29.87 -13.03
C LEU A 101 4.58 -29.33 -13.88
N HIS A 102 4.87 -28.58 -14.94
CA HIS A 102 3.85 -28.07 -15.86
C HIS A 102 3.03 -29.20 -16.47
N LEU A 103 3.69 -30.23 -17.02
CA LEU A 103 3.04 -31.37 -17.65
C LEU A 103 2.26 -32.21 -16.62
N ALA A 104 2.83 -32.45 -15.45
CA ALA A 104 2.17 -33.21 -14.38
C ALA A 104 0.87 -32.53 -13.94
N VAL A 105 0.91 -31.21 -13.76
CA VAL A 105 -0.27 -30.41 -13.38
C VAL A 105 -1.32 -30.39 -14.50
N PHE A 106 -0.93 -30.15 -15.74
CA PHE A 106 -1.85 -30.11 -16.88
C PHE A 106 -2.63 -31.42 -17.07
N HIS A 107 -1.95 -32.55 -16.87
CA HIS A 107 -2.55 -33.89 -16.93
C HIS A 107 -3.17 -34.36 -15.61
N GLY A 108 -3.17 -33.54 -14.57
CA GLY A 108 -3.78 -33.85 -13.28
C GLY A 108 -3.09 -34.96 -12.48
N ARG A 109 -1.79 -35.19 -12.66
CA ARG A 109 -1.05 -36.28 -11.97
C ARG A 109 -0.58 -35.83 -10.58
N LEU A 110 -1.50 -35.74 -9.60
CA LEU A 110 -1.21 -35.22 -8.25
C LEU A 110 -0.03 -35.93 -7.56
N ASP A 111 0.05 -37.25 -7.69
CA ASP A 111 1.10 -38.08 -7.12
C ASP A 111 2.50 -37.76 -7.69
N ILE A 112 2.56 -37.40 -8.97
CA ILE A 112 3.78 -36.91 -9.64
C ILE A 112 4.04 -35.44 -9.27
N VAL A 113 3.00 -34.60 -9.16
CA VAL A 113 3.13 -33.21 -8.68
C VAL A 113 3.78 -33.17 -7.29
N GLU A 114 3.31 -34.02 -6.37
CA GLU A 114 3.89 -34.13 -5.02
C GLU A 114 5.33 -34.62 -5.04
N LEU A 115 5.66 -35.61 -5.89
CA LEU A 115 7.02 -36.11 -6.06
C LEU A 115 7.97 -35.01 -6.55
N LEU A 116 7.55 -34.24 -7.56
CA LEU A 116 8.36 -33.17 -8.16
C LEU A 116 8.57 -32.01 -7.18
N ILE A 117 7.51 -31.54 -6.51
CA ILE A 117 7.62 -30.48 -5.49
C ILE A 117 8.54 -30.91 -4.34
N SER A 118 8.46 -32.18 -3.91
CA SER A 118 9.33 -32.70 -2.84
C SER A 118 10.80 -32.83 -3.26
N ASN A 119 11.10 -32.76 -4.56
CA ASN A 119 12.44 -32.77 -5.12
C ASN A 119 12.82 -31.41 -5.73
N GLU A 120 12.33 -30.33 -5.11
CA GLU A 120 12.74 -28.94 -5.42
C GLU A 120 12.37 -28.47 -6.83
N ALA A 121 11.27 -28.97 -7.39
CA ALA A 121 10.73 -28.41 -8.63
C ALA A 121 10.36 -26.93 -8.46
N GLU A 122 10.75 -26.10 -9.44
CA GLU A 122 10.44 -24.67 -9.45
C GLU A 122 8.94 -24.43 -9.65
N VAL A 123 8.24 -24.10 -8.56
CA VAL A 123 6.77 -23.95 -8.53
C VAL A 123 6.28 -22.75 -9.36
N ASN A 124 7.09 -21.68 -9.43
CA ASN A 124 6.79 -20.45 -10.16
C ASN A 124 7.52 -20.35 -11.52
N ALA A 125 8.12 -21.44 -12.02
CA ALA A 125 8.70 -21.43 -13.36
C ALA A 125 7.62 -21.08 -14.40
N GLU A 126 8.00 -20.33 -15.43
CA GLU A 126 7.15 -19.90 -16.52
C GLU A 126 7.53 -20.64 -17.81
N ASN A 127 6.53 -21.12 -18.56
CA ASN A 127 6.75 -21.68 -19.88
C ASN A 127 6.85 -20.57 -20.96
N GLU A 128 6.96 -20.95 -22.24
CA GLU A 128 7.08 -19.95 -23.32
C GLU A 128 5.89 -19.01 -23.47
N ASP A 129 4.70 -19.37 -22.98
CA ASP A 129 3.53 -18.49 -22.94
C ASP A 129 3.47 -17.62 -21.67
N GLY A 130 4.47 -17.71 -20.79
CA GLY A 130 4.45 -17.10 -19.46
C GLY A 130 3.50 -17.81 -18.48
N ASN A 131 2.99 -19.00 -18.83
CA ASN A 131 2.12 -19.75 -17.94
C ASN A 131 2.96 -20.48 -16.90
N THR A 132 2.60 -20.30 -15.62
CA THR A 132 3.10 -21.11 -14.51
C THR A 132 2.31 -22.40 -14.36
N ALA A 133 2.81 -23.31 -13.52
CA ALA A 133 2.07 -24.52 -13.13
C ALA A 133 0.65 -24.19 -12.61
N LEU A 134 0.47 -23.07 -11.90
CA LEU A 134 -0.84 -22.65 -11.40
C LEU A 134 -1.80 -22.21 -12.53
N HIS A 135 -1.31 -21.56 -13.59
CA HIS A 135 -2.11 -21.27 -14.78
C HIS A 135 -2.58 -22.57 -15.46
N LEU A 136 -1.66 -23.53 -15.62
CA LEU A 136 -1.99 -24.81 -16.23
C LEU A 136 -2.94 -25.65 -15.39
N ALA A 137 -2.93 -25.53 -14.05
CA ALA A 137 -3.92 -26.17 -13.18
C ALA A 137 -5.35 -25.67 -13.48
N CYS A 138 -5.47 -24.39 -13.83
CA CYS A 138 -6.74 -23.72 -14.14
C CYS A 138 -7.24 -24.02 -15.55
N GLN A 139 -6.37 -24.41 -16.47
CA GLN A 139 -6.71 -24.83 -17.83
C GLN A 139 -6.89 -26.36 -17.97
N GLY A 140 -6.08 -27.11 -17.22
CA GLY A 140 -5.78 -28.51 -17.47
C GLY A 140 -6.94 -29.50 -17.41
N GLN A 141 -6.61 -30.74 -17.79
CA GLN A 141 -7.55 -31.85 -18.01
C GLN A 141 -7.95 -32.59 -16.71
N ALA A 142 -7.41 -32.17 -15.56
CA ALA A 142 -7.68 -32.79 -14.27
C ALA A 142 -9.19 -32.81 -13.93
N ILE A 143 -9.65 -33.90 -13.30
CA ILE A 143 -11.00 -33.99 -12.71
C ILE A 143 -11.09 -33.01 -11.51
N MET A 144 -12.29 -32.51 -11.21
CA MET A 144 -12.50 -31.42 -10.25
C MET A 144 -11.79 -31.62 -8.90
N ASP A 145 -11.99 -32.76 -8.23
CA ASP A 145 -11.37 -33.03 -6.92
C ASP A 145 -9.85 -32.98 -6.95
N LEU A 146 -9.28 -33.42 -8.08
CA LEU A 146 -7.85 -33.48 -8.30
C LEU A 146 -7.28 -32.10 -8.61
N ARG A 147 -8.00 -31.29 -9.40
CA ARG A 147 -7.66 -29.90 -9.68
C ARG A 147 -7.59 -29.09 -8.40
N ILE A 148 -8.60 -29.19 -7.52
CA ILE A 148 -8.62 -28.47 -6.24
C ILE A 148 -7.43 -28.88 -5.37
N LYS A 149 -7.12 -30.18 -5.29
CA LYS A 149 -5.95 -30.66 -4.52
C LYS A 149 -4.64 -30.14 -5.08
N ILE A 150 -4.48 -30.14 -6.41
CA ILE A 150 -3.28 -29.62 -7.08
C ILE A 150 -3.13 -28.12 -6.85
N ILE A 151 -4.18 -27.31 -7.04
CA ILE A 151 -4.18 -25.86 -6.78
C ILE A 151 -3.78 -25.58 -5.33
N LYS A 152 -4.42 -26.26 -4.37
CA LYS A 152 -4.09 -26.11 -2.94
C LYS A 152 -2.65 -26.49 -2.64
N LYS A 153 -2.13 -27.56 -3.25
CA LYS A 153 -0.74 -28.00 -3.08
C LYS A 153 0.23 -26.96 -3.63
N LEU A 154 0.00 -26.46 -4.85
CA LEU A 154 0.83 -25.44 -5.48
C LEU A 154 0.88 -24.15 -4.63
N ILE A 155 -0.28 -23.64 -4.19
CA ILE A 155 -0.36 -22.43 -3.34
C ILE A 155 0.40 -22.65 -2.02
N LYS A 156 0.19 -23.78 -1.35
CA LYS A 156 0.93 -24.13 -0.11
C LYS A 156 2.44 -24.24 -0.32
N SER A 157 2.86 -24.60 -1.54
CA SER A 157 4.26 -24.68 -1.94
C SER A 157 4.83 -23.37 -2.49
N GLY A 158 4.12 -22.24 -2.32
CA GLY A 158 4.62 -20.91 -2.66
C GLY A 158 4.27 -20.42 -4.07
N ALA A 159 3.26 -21.03 -4.74
CA ALA A 159 2.80 -20.55 -6.03
C ALA A 159 2.21 -19.13 -5.94
N ASN A 160 2.68 -18.21 -6.79
CA ASN A 160 2.17 -16.85 -6.83
C ASN A 160 0.86 -16.77 -7.64
N VAL A 161 -0.25 -16.53 -6.93
CA VAL A 161 -1.62 -16.41 -7.49
C VAL A 161 -1.83 -15.17 -8.36
N TRP A 162 -0.90 -14.22 -8.36
CA TRP A 162 -0.99 -12.94 -9.09
C TRP A 162 -0.11 -12.86 -10.33
N THR A 163 0.68 -13.90 -10.61
CA THR A 163 1.57 -13.94 -11.77
C THR A 163 0.75 -13.77 -13.04
N LYS A 164 1.19 -12.92 -13.96
CA LYS A 164 0.52 -12.71 -15.24
C LYS A 164 1.31 -13.37 -16.36
N ASN A 165 0.64 -14.15 -17.18
CA ASN A 165 1.24 -14.74 -18.37
C ASN A 165 1.46 -13.68 -19.48
N LYS A 166 1.98 -14.09 -20.65
CA LYS A 166 2.21 -13.17 -21.78
C LYS A 166 0.94 -12.53 -22.34
N TYR A 167 -0.22 -13.09 -22.04
CA TYR A 167 -1.53 -12.55 -22.39
C TYR A 167 -2.09 -11.60 -21.31
N ASN A 168 -1.28 -11.24 -20.30
CA ASN A 168 -1.66 -10.40 -19.16
C ASN A 168 -2.77 -11.03 -18.30
N LEU A 169 -2.92 -12.36 -18.34
CA LEU A 169 -3.91 -13.12 -17.59
C LEU A 169 -3.27 -13.73 -16.34
N THR A 170 -3.95 -13.62 -15.20
CA THR A 170 -3.65 -14.35 -13.96
C THR A 170 -4.23 -15.77 -13.99
N PRO A 171 -3.84 -16.67 -13.06
CA PRO A 171 -4.46 -17.99 -12.96
C PRO A 171 -5.98 -17.94 -12.75
N LEU A 172 -6.49 -16.92 -12.04
CA LEU A 172 -7.93 -16.73 -11.83
C LEU A 172 -8.63 -16.32 -13.13
N ASP A 173 -8.01 -15.49 -13.95
CA ASP A 173 -8.52 -15.13 -15.29
C ASP A 173 -8.60 -16.36 -16.19
N VAL A 174 -7.54 -17.19 -16.19
CA VAL A 174 -7.52 -18.45 -16.93
C VAL A 174 -8.65 -19.37 -16.43
N ALA A 175 -8.81 -19.56 -15.11
CA ALA A 175 -9.87 -20.38 -14.54
C ALA A 175 -11.28 -19.92 -15.00
N ALA A 176 -11.51 -18.62 -15.01
CA ALA A 176 -12.76 -18.02 -15.48
C ALA A 176 -12.98 -18.27 -16.99
N SER A 177 -11.95 -18.08 -17.82
CA SER A 177 -12.04 -18.27 -19.28
C SER A 177 -12.32 -19.72 -19.71
N PHE A 178 -11.94 -20.72 -18.90
CA PHE A 178 -12.14 -22.15 -19.16
C PHE A 178 -13.37 -22.76 -18.45
N ASN A 179 -14.23 -21.92 -17.88
CA ASN A 179 -15.41 -22.33 -17.11
C ASN A 179 -15.07 -23.30 -15.94
N ARG A 180 -13.95 -23.08 -15.25
CA ARG A 180 -13.51 -23.93 -14.13
C ARG A 180 -14.01 -23.39 -12.79
N GLN A 181 -15.30 -23.58 -12.51
CA GLN A 181 -15.91 -23.09 -11.27
C GLN A 181 -15.20 -23.62 -10.01
N ASP A 182 -14.75 -24.87 -10.01
CA ASP A 182 -13.95 -25.47 -8.95
C ASP A 182 -12.60 -24.78 -8.72
N ALA A 183 -11.90 -24.44 -9.80
CA ALA A 183 -10.64 -23.71 -9.73
C ALA A 183 -10.85 -22.27 -9.26
N VAL A 184 -11.88 -21.59 -9.77
CA VAL A 184 -12.28 -20.25 -9.34
C VAL A 184 -12.56 -20.27 -7.84
N THR A 185 -13.42 -21.16 -7.35
CA THR A 185 -13.70 -21.29 -5.90
C THR A 185 -12.44 -21.58 -5.09
N ALA A 186 -11.58 -22.49 -5.57
CA ALA A 186 -10.34 -22.81 -4.87
C ALA A 186 -9.39 -21.61 -4.78
N LEU A 187 -9.26 -20.81 -5.84
CA LEU A 187 -8.41 -19.62 -5.87
C LEU A 187 -9.00 -18.48 -5.04
N LEU A 188 -10.30 -18.22 -5.14
CA LEU A 188 -10.99 -17.17 -4.37
C LEU A 188 -10.82 -17.36 -2.85
N GLY A 189 -10.68 -18.61 -2.38
CA GLY A 189 -10.38 -18.91 -0.97
C GLY A 189 -8.99 -18.45 -0.49
N TYR A 190 -8.03 -18.21 -1.39
CA TYR A 190 -6.65 -17.81 -1.07
C TYR A 190 -6.28 -16.41 -1.60
N VAL A 191 -7.18 -15.74 -2.31
CA VAL A 191 -6.95 -14.41 -2.90
C VAL A 191 -7.43 -13.32 -1.92
N PRO A 192 -6.52 -12.50 -1.36
CA PRO A 192 -6.88 -11.61 -0.26
C PRO A 192 -7.73 -10.38 -0.66
N THR A 193 -7.65 -9.91 -1.91
CA THR A 193 -8.30 -8.68 -2.39
C THR A 193 -8.72 -8.84 -3.86
N LEU A 194 -10.02 -8.93 -4.12
CA LEU A 194 -10.56 -9.10 -5.49
C LEU A 194 -10.78 -7.77 -6.23
N SER A 195 -10.35 -6.65 -5.64
CA SER A 195 -10.56 -5.29 -6.17
C SER A 195 -9.91 -5.05 -7.53
N GLU A 196 -8.89 -5.83 -7.89
CA GLU A 196 -8.13 -5.69 -9.12
C GLU A 196 -8.39 -6.83 -10.13
N ASN A 197 -9.35 -7.73 -9.87
CA ASN A 197 -9.60 -8.82 -10.81
C ASN A 197 -10.67 -8.44 -11.84
N HIS A 198 -10.24 -7.66 -12.84
CA HIS A 198 -11.11 -7.09 -13.89
C HIS A 198 -11.27 -8.01 -15.10
N CYS A 199 -10.25 -8.82 -15.41
CA CYS A 199 -10.25 -9.62 -16.64
C CYS A 199 -11.13 -10.88 -16.48
N ALA A 200 -11.08 -11.56 -15.34
CA ALA A 200 -11.86 -12.77 -15.07
C ALA A 200 -13.38 -12.57 -15.23
N ILE A 201 -13.92 -11.46 -14.70
CA ILE A 201 -15.35 -11.17 -14.80
C ILE A 201 -15.77 -10.82 -16.24
N VAL A 202 -14.91 -10.11 -16.99
CA VAL A 202 -15.16 -9.77 -18.39
C VAL A 202 -15.10 -11.01 -19.29
N GLU A 203 -14.09 -11.87 -19.13
CA GLU A 203 -13.98 -13.15 -19.85
C GLU A 203 -15.15 -14.09 -19.55
N ALA A 204 -15.54 -14.21 -18.28
CA ALA A 204 -16.69 -15.02 -17.89
C ALA A 204 -18.00 -14.46 -18.47
N ALA A 205 -18.14 -13.13 -18.50
CA ALA A 205 -19.32 -12.48 -19.06
C ALA A 205 -19.42 -12.64 -20.58
N LEU A 206 -18.31 -12.42 -21.29
CA LEU A 206 -18.17 -12.63 -22.73
C LEU A 206 -18.60 -14.04 -23.15
N ARG A 207 -18.13 -15.05 -22.41
CA ARG A 207 -18.39 -16.46 -22.71
C ARG A 207 -19.76 -16.96 -22.22
N GLY A 208 -20.45 -16.17 -21.39
CA GLY A 208 -21.77 -16.51 -20.86
C GLY A 208 -21.73 -17.44 -19.63
N PHE A 209 -20.62 -17.50 -18.89
CA PHE A 209 -20.47 -18.37 -17.72
C PHE A 209 -21.12 -17.76 -16.48
N LYS A 210 -22.46 -17.79 -16.44
CA LYS A 210 -23.27 -17.17 -15.39
C LYS A 210 -22.85 -17.54 -13.97
N ASN A 211 -22.54 -18.82 -13.72
CA ASN A 211 -22.16 -19.31 -12.39
C ASN A 211 -20.83 -18.69 -11.93
N ILE A 212 -19.89 -18.46 -12.85
CA ILE A 212 -18.61 -17.84 -12.53
C ILE A 212 -18.78 -16.35 -12.31
N VAL A 213 -19.59 -15.68 -13.14
CA VAL A 213 -19.91 -14.25 -12.96
C VAL A 213 -20.56 -14.03 -11.59
N GLU A 214 -21.58 -14.82 -11.26
CA GLU A 214 -22.25 -14.75 -9.95
C GLU A 214 -21.26 -15.04 -8.81
N LEU A 215 -20.43 -16.08 -8.93
CA LEU A 215 -19.42 -16.42 -7.93
C LEU A 215 -18.41 -15.28 -7.71
N LEU A 216 -17.90 -14.66 -8.78
CA LEU A 216 -16.96 -13.55 -8.70
C LEU A 216 -17.59 -12.31 -8.04
N LEU A 217 -18.82 -11.98 -8.42
CA LEU A 217 -19.59 -10.86 -7.84
C LEU A 217 -19.92 -11.10 -6.36
N GLU A 218 -20.30 -12.32 -5.99
CA GLU A 218 -20.52 -12.72 -4.60
C GLU A 218 -19.26 -12.56 -3.74
N HIS A 219 -18.07 -12.70 -4.33
CA HIS A 219 -16.79 -12.50 -3.64
C HIS A 219 -16.28 -11.04 -3.72
N GLY A 220 -17.07 -10.11 -4.26
CA GLY A 220 -16.77 -8.67 -4.23
C GLY A 220 -15.99 -8.13 -5.42
N VAL A 221 -15.97 -8.83 -6.55
CA VAL A 221 -15.43 -8.27 -7.81
C VAL A 221 -16.32 -7.13 -8.30
N ASN A 222 -15.71 -6.03 -8.76
CA ASN A 222 -16.41 -4.88 -9.32
C ASN A 222 -17.05 -5.21 -10.69
N PRO A 223 -18.38 -5.11 -10.88
CA PRO A 223 -18.99 -5.25 -12.21
C PRO A 223 -18.67 -4.10 -13.19
N ASN A 224 -18.24 -2.94 -12.68
CA ASN A 224 -17.99 -1.70 -13.40
C ASN A 224 -16.50 -1.42 -13.62
N TYR A 225 -15.61 -2.41 -13.47
CA TYR A 225 -14.20 -2.21 -13.78
C TYR A 225 -13.95 -2.51 -15.27
N MET A 226 -13.27 -1.59 -15.95
CA MET A 226 -12.94 -1.75 -17.36
C MET A 226 -11.75 -2.71 -17.52
N ASP A 227 -11.91 -3.75 -18.32
CA ASP A 227 -10.77 -4.58 -18.71
C ASP A 227 -9.84 -3.78 -19.62
N ARG A 228 -8.55 -3.72 -19.27
CA ARG A 228 -7.56 -2.93 -20.02
C ARG A 228 -7.19 -3.55 -21.37
N ASN A 229 -7.38 -4.86 -21.53
CA ASN A 229 -7.02 -5.56 -22.76
C ASN A 229 -8.09 -5.33 -23.85
N LEU A 230 -9.37 -5.47 -23.48
CA LEU A 230 -10.53 -5.31 -24.36
C LEU A 230 -11.07 -3.86 -24.39
N GLY A 231 -10.72 -3.04 -23.39
CA GLY A 231 -11.22 -1.68 -23.24
C GLY A 231 -12.72 -1.60 -22.99
N SER A 232 -13.30 -2.65 -22.39
CA SER A 232 -14.75 -2.83 -22.20
C SER A 232 -15.07 -3.39 -20.82
N TYR A 233 -16.33 -3.25 -20.40
CA TYR A 233 -16.81 -3.74 -19.11
C TYR A 233 -17.55 -5.06 -19.28
N ALA A 234 -17.77 -5.78 -18.18
CA ALA A 234 -18.46 -7.08 -18.21
C ALA A 234 -19.88 -6.96 -18.81
N LEU A 235 -20.56 -5.85 -18.53
CA LEU A 235 -21.90 -5.57 -19.07
C LEU A 235 -21.88 -5.38 -20.60
N HIS A 236 -20.87 -4.67 -21.14
CA HIS A 236 -20.72 -4.49 -22.58
C HIS A 236 -20.51 -5.82 -23.30
N GLU A 237 -19.62 -6.67 -22.80
CA GLU A 237 -19.36 -7.97 -23.43
C GLU A 237 -20.55 -8.94 -23.27
N ALA A 238 -21.23 -8.93 -22.12
CA ALA A 238 -22.44 -9.73 -21.93
C ALA A 238 -23.54 -9.36 -22.95
N ILE A 239 -23.72 -8.06 -23.24
CA ILE A 239 -24.68 -7.59 -24.24
C ILE A 239 -24.20 -7.92 -25.65
N ARG A 240 -22.93 -7.62 -25.98
CA ARG A 240 -22.35 -7.84 -27.32
C ARG A 240 -22.49 -9.30 -27.77
N PHE A 241 -22.34 -10.25 -26.85
CA PHE A 241 -22.47 -11.68 -27.12
C PHE A 241 -23.86 -12.26 -26.78
N ASN A 242 -24.86 -11.39 -26.56
CA ASN A 242 -26.26 -11.74 -26.29
C ASN A 242 -26.41 -12.76 -25.13
N ARG A 243 -25.91 -12.40 -23.95
CA ARG A 243 -25.94 -13.21 -22.71
C ARG A 243 -26.94 -12.63 -21.70
N PRO A 244 -28.27 -12.75 -21.92
CA PRO A 244 -29.27 -12.08 -21.08
C PRO A 244 -29.21 -12.49 -19.60
N ASP A 245 -28.93 -13.77 -19.31
CA ASP A 245 -28.79 -14.26 -17.92
C ASP A 245 -27.62 -13.60 -17.18
N VAL A 246 -26.51 -13.35 -17.89
CA VAL A 246 -25.34 -12.66 -17.33
C VAL A 246 -25.62 -11.18 -17.16
N VAL A 247 -26.30 -10.56 -18.13
CA VAL A 247 -26.75 -9.16 -18.04
C VAL A 247 -27.63 -8.97 -16.81
N ASP A 248 -28.59 -9.88 -16.58
CA ASP A 248 -29.47 -9.86 -15.41
C ASP A 248 -28.68 -9.90 -14.09
N ILE A 249 -27.73 -10.83 -13.98
CA ILE A 249 -26.86 -10.96 -12.80
C ILE A 249 -26.01 -9.69 -12.58
N LEU A 250 -25.37 -9.17 -13.63
CA LEU A 250 -24.53 -7.97 -13.55
C LEU A 250 -25.35 -6.75 -13.11
N LEU A 251 -26.55 -6.56 -13.69
CA LEU A 251 -27.45 -5.47 -13.31
C LEU A 251 -27.95 -5.62 -11.87
N ALA A 252 -28.25 -6.85 -11.42
CA ALA A 252 -28.62 -7.13 -10.05
C ALA A 252 -27.52 -6.76 -9.04
N PHE A 253 -26.24 -6.89 -9.43
CA PHE A 253 -25.07 -6.43 -8.66
C PHE A 253 -24.66 -4.98 -8.98
N GLN A 254 -25.58 -4.16 -9.49
CA GLN A 254 -25.38 -2.72 -9.74
C GLN A 254 -24.33 -2.38 -10.82
N ALA A 255 -24.20 -3.19 -11.87
CA ALA A 255 -23.50 -2.78 -13.09
C ALA A 255 -24.14 -1.52 -13.70
N ASN A 256 -23.36 -0.52 -14.07
CA ASN A 256 -23.84 0.78 -14.54
C ASN A 256 -24.13 0.73 -16.06
N PRO A 257 -25.39 0.85 -16.48
CA PRO A 257 -25.79 0.76 -17.88
C PRO A 257 -25.46 2.02 -18.70
N GLN A 258 -24.94 3.07 -18.06
CA GLN A 258 -24.62 4.36 -18.70
C GLN A 258 -23.13 4.51 -19.03
N LEU A 259 -22.26 3.64 -18.52
CA LEU A 259 -20.82 3.73 -18.79
C LEU A 259 -20.54 3.48 -20.27
N SER A 260 -19.69 4.31 -20.86
CA SER A 260 -19.20 4.11 -22.22
C SER A 260 -17.85 3.38 -22.20
N ASN A 261 -17.66 2.40 -23.08
CA ASN A 261 -16.37 1.71 -23.24
C ASN A 261 -15.35 2.58 -24.01
N MET A 262 -14.14 2.07 -24.24
CA MET A 262 -13.10 2.80 -25.00
C MET A 262 -13.53 3.15 -26.44
N LYS A 263 -14.50 2.43 -27.01
CA LYS A 263 -15.10 2.70 -28.32
C LYS A 263 -16.25 3.72 -28.26
N LYS A 264 -16.52 4.31 -27.09
CA LYS A 264 -17.65 5.22 -26.80
C LYS A 264 -19.03 4.56 -26.96
N GLU A 265 -19.10 3.24 -26.90
CA GLU A 265 -20.35 2.48 -26.95
C GLU A 265 -20.93 2.38 -25.53
N THR A 266 -22.20 2.72 -25.37
CA THR A 266 -22.98 2.43 -24.15
C THR A 266 -23.67 1.07 -24.24
N PRO A 267 -23.99 0.41 -23.12
CA PRO A 267 -24.81 -0.80 -23.06
C PRO A 267 -26.10 -0.71 -23.90
N LYS A 268 -26.81 0.44 -23.85
CA LYS A 268 -27.98 0.68 -24.69
C LYS A 268 -27.66 0.76 -26.18
N SER A 269 -26.57 1.43 -26.56
CA SER A 269 -26.15 1.51 -27.96
C SER A 269 -25.72 0.14 -28.53
N LEU A 270 -25.13 -0.72 -27.69
CA LEU A 270 -24.80 -2.10 -28.05
C LEU A 270 -26.04 -2.97 -28.16
N ALA A 271 -27.00 -2.81 -27.24
CA ALA A 271 -28.27 -3.53 -27.29
C ALA A 271 -29.04 -3.23 -28.57
N ALA A 272 -29.00 -1.99 -29.07
CA ALA A 272 -29.63 -1.58 -30.32
C ALA A 272 -29.03 -2.25 -31.58
N GLN A 273 -27.80 -2.79 -31.51
CA GLN A 273 -27.16 -3.51 -32.61
C GLN A 273 -27.56 -5.00 -32.66
N LEU A 274 -28.27 -5.50 -31.65
CA LEU A 274 -28.74 -6.88 -31.57
C LEU A 274 -30.07 -7.07 -32.33
N PRO A 275 -30.45 -8.32 -32.66
CA PRO A 275 -31.78 -8.62 -33.22
C PRO A 275 -32.91 -8.10 -32.32
N SER A 276 -34.01 -7.62 -32.92
CA SER A 276 -35.08 -6.87 -32.22
C SER A 276 -35.58 -7.54 -30.93
N GLN A 277 -35.83 -8.85 -30.95
CA GLN A 277 -36.29 -9.60 -29.78
C GLN A 277 -35.25 -9.63 -28.63
N SER A 278 -33.96 -9.70 -28.95
CA SER A 278 -32.88 -9.69 -27.96
C SER A 278 -32.63 -8.29 -27.41
N ALA A 279 -32.72 -7.28 -28.29
CA ALA A 279 -32.62 -5.87 -27.91
C ALA A 279 -33.73 -5.45 -26.94
N GLU A 280 -35.00 -5.81 -27.24
CA GLU A 280 -36.15 -5.56 -26.37
C GLU A 280 -35.97 -6.19 -25.00
N LYS A 281 -35.56 -7.47 -24.94
CA LYS A 281 -35.31 -8.17 -23.69
C LYS A 281 -34.23 -7.50 -22.84
N ILE A 282 -33.11 -7.10 -23.44
CA ILE A 282 -32.01 -6.44 -22.72
C ILE A 282 -32.40 -5.03 -22.27
N ASN A 283 -33.12 -4.26 -23.10
CA ASN A 283 -33.61 -2.94 -22.72
C ASN A 283 -34.57 -3.02 -21.55
N HIS A 284 -35.48 -4.00 -21.55
CA HIS A 284 -36.37 -4.27 -20.42
C HIS A 284 -35.58 -4.56 -19.13
N LEU A 285 -34.54 -5.40 -19.19
CA LEU A 285 -33.68 -5.67 -18.02
C LEU A 285 -32.96 -4.40 -17.51
N ILE A 286 -32.50 -3.54 -18.41
CA ILE A 286 -31.83 -2.26 -18.06
C ILE A 286 -32.83 -1.29 -17.42
N GLU A 287 -34.06 -1.20 -17.94
CA GLU A 287 -35.11 -0.32 -17.42
C GLU A 287 -35.59 -0.78 -16.04
N GLU A 288 -35.77 -2.09 -15.83
CA GLU A 288 -36.17 -2.65 -14.55
C GLU A 288 -35.11 -2.52 -13.46
N GLN A 289 -33.83 -2.26 -13.79
CA GLN A 289 -32.75 -2.18 -12.82
C GLN A 289 -33.03 -1.16 -11.70
N GLN A 290 -33.65 -0.02 -12.02
CA GLN A 290 -33.95 1.04 -11.04
C GLN A 290 -34.98 0.59 -9.99
N MET A 291 -35.79 -0.42 -10.30
CA MET A 291 -36.90 -0.88 -9.46
C MET A 291 -36.56 -2.14 -8.64
N ARG A 292 -35.38 -2.75 -8.86
CA ARG A 292 -35.00 -4.02 -8.24
C ARG A 292 -34.13 -3.81 -6.99
N PRO A 293 -34.31 -4.63 -5.94
CA PRO A 293 -33.44 -4.59 -4.78
C PRO A 293 -32.02 -5.03 -5.19
N PRO A 294 -30.97 -4.26 -4.85
CA PRO A 294 -29.61 -4.61 -5.22
C PRO A 294 -29.14 -5.87 -4.49
N ARG A 295 -28.50 -6.77 -5.23
CA ARG A 295 -27.75 -7.89 -4.65
C ARG A 295 -26.37 -7.42 -4.25
N PHE A 296 -25.96 -7.81 -3.05
CA PHE A 296 -24.65 -7.46 -2.50
C PHE A 296 -23.73 -8.68 -2.44
N PRO A 297 -22.40 -8.46 -2.44
CA PRO A 297 -21.44 -9.54 -2.22
C PRO A 297 -21.76 -10.32 -0.95
N LYS A 298 -21.62 -11.64 -1.00
CA LYS A 298 -21.73 -12.48 0.18
C LYS A 298 -20.54 -12.17 1.07
N ILE A 299 -20.81 -11.61 2.26
CA ILE A 299 -19.81 -11.42 3.30
C ILE A 299 -19.34 -12.81 3.75
N THR A 300 -18.32 -13.34 3.07
CA THR A 300 -17.66 -14.58 3.47
C THR A 300 -16.77 -14.23 4.65
N ARG A 301 -17.24 -14.55 5.88
CA ARG A 301 -16.36 -14.63 7.04
C ARG A 301 -15.25 -15.62 6.67
N ARG A 302 -14.01 -15.14 6.51
CA ARG A 302 -12.87 -16.02 6.30
C ARG A 302 -12.78 -16.99 7.48
N SER A 303 -13.14 -18.25 7.22
CA SER A 303 -12.76 -19.39 8.05
C SER A 303 -11.26 -19.63 7.88
N GLU A 304 -10.46 -18.78 8.53
CA GLU A 304 -9.23 -19.32 9.09
C GLU A 304 -9.65 -20.30 10.19
N SER A 305 -8.94 -21.43 10.27
CA SER A 305 -9.05 -22.41 11.35
C SER A 305 -9.17 -21.71 12.71
N PRO A 306 -9.88 -22.30 13.70
CA PRO A 306 -10.26 -21.61 14.93
C PRO A 306 -9.02 -21.33 15.78
N VAL A 307 -8.36 -20.24 15.44
CA VAL A 307 -7.77 -19.35 16.40
C VAL A 307 -8.97 -18.81 17.17
N THR A 308 -9.01 -19.16 18.45
CA THR A 308 -10.07 -18.83 19.40
C THR A 308 -10.60 -17.40 19.21
N PRO A 309 -11.91 -17.14 19.42
CA PRO A 309 -12.53 -15.81 19.23
C PRO A 309 -11.78 -14.65 19.89
N GLN A 310 -10.99 -14.93 20.94
CA GLN A 310 -10.15 -13.97 21.63
C GLN A 310 -8.99 -13.40 20.80
N GLU A 311 -8.51 -14.06 19.74
CA GLU A 311 -7.27 -13.63 19.05
C GLU A 311 -7.50 -12.83 17.75
N ARG A 312 -8.70 -12.87 17.14
CA ARG A 312 -9.04 -11.99 15.98
C ARG A 312 -9.86 -10.76 16.37
N GLU A 313 -10.55 -10.80 17.50
CA GLU A 313 -10.96 -9.58 18.20
C GLU A 313 -9.75 -8.80 18.74
N SER A 314 -8.56 -9.43 18.83
CA SER A 314 -7.37 -8.82 19.46
C SER A 314 -6.58 -7.81 18.61
N LYS A 315 -6.81 -7.71 17.29
CA LYS A 315 -6.06 -6.74 16.46
C LYS A 315 -6.80 -5.43 16.18
N TRP A 316 -8.14 -5.46 16.15
CA TRP A 316 -8.99 -4.28 15.86
C TRP A 316 -10.34 -4.30 16.61
N GLY A 317 -10.65 -5.36 17.36
CA GLY A 317 -11.97 -5.63 17.95
C GLY A 317 -12.27 -4.89 19.24
N HIS A 318 -11.36 -4.01 19.69
CA HIS A 318 -11.57 -3.23 20.91
C HIS A 318 -12.36 -1.93 20.68
N ILE A 319 -12.46 -1.45 19.43
CA ILE A 319 -12.73 -0.02 19.22
C ILE A 319 -14.07 0.21 18.53
N LYS A 320 -15.09 0.45 19.35
CA LYS A 320 -16.45 0.66 18.87
C LYS A 320 -16.75 2.11 18.48
N HIS A 321 -16.04 3.08 19.06
CA HIS A 321 -16.38 4.50 18.94
C HIS A 321 -15.14 5.39 18.83
N TYR A 322 -14.65 5.61 17.61
CA TYR A 322 -13.62 6.61 17.38
C TYR A 322 -14.16 8.05 17.47
N PRO A 323 -13.30 9.01 17.85
CA PRO A 323 -13.65 10.42 17.80
C PRO A 323 -13.77 10.90 16.34
N PRO A 324 -14.35 12.10 16.16
CA PRO A 324 -14.39 12.78 14.88
C PRO A 324 -13.03 12.86 14.18
N LEU A 325 -13.01 12.64 12.86
CA LEU A 325 -11.87 12.95 12.03
C LEU A 325 -11.77 14.48 11.85
N PRO A 326 -10.59 15.09 12.08
CA PRO A 326 -10.38 16.52 11.90
C PRO A 326 -10.47 16.95 10.41
N ASN A 327 -10.83 18.22 10.19
CA ASN A 327 -11.18 18.85 8.91
C ASN A 327 -10.04 18.98 7.85
N ASP A 328 -9.01 18.13 7.87
CA ASP A 328 -7.85 18.22 6.94
C ASP A 328 -8.09 17.62 5.54
N ILE A 329 -9.35 17.31 5.22
CA ILE A 329 -9.75 16.61 3.99
C ILE A 329 -10.13 17.66 2.94
N THR A 330 -9.35 17.82 1.88
CA THR A 330 -9.71 18.67 0.72
C THR A 330 -10.71 17.92 -0.18
N TRP A 331 -11.97 18.36 -0.27
CA TRP A 331 -13.07 17.43 -0.58
C TRP A 331 -13.90 17.65 -1.87
N THR A 332 -13.58 18.54 -2.83
CA THR A 332 -14.41 18.62 -4.06
C THR A 332 -13.69 18.89 -5.38
N GLN A 333 -13.94 18.03 -6.38
CA GLN A 333 -13.80 18.35 -7.82
C GLN A 333 -15.07 19.00 -8.40
N ASN A 334 -16.22 18.89 -7.72
CA ASN A 334 -17.44 19.61 -8.07
C ASN A 334 -17.48 20.96 -7.34
N ARG A 335 -17.03 22.02 -8.01
CA ARG A 335 -17.29 23.40 -7.55
C ARG A 335 -18.80 23.67 -7.68
N PRO A 336 -19.53 23.95 -6.59
CA PRO A 336 -20.91 24.39 -6.71
C PRO A 336 -20.97 25.79 -7.34
N LEU A 337 -21.79 25.94 -8.39
CA LEU A 337 -22.34 27.25 -8.77
C LEU A 337 -23.48 27.54 -7.79
N TYR A 338 -23.26 28.49 -6.88
CA TYR A 338 -24.20 28.82 -5.82
C TYR A 338 -25.48 29.48 -6.39
N CYS A 339 -26.64 29.10 -5.84
CA CYS A 339 -27.90 29.82 -6.01
C CYS A 339 -27.85 31.11 -5.17
N SER A 340 -27.99 32.27 -5.83
CA SER A 340 -27.76 33.60 -5.27
C SER A 340 -28.77 34.06 -4.19
N SER A 341 -29.92 33.41 -4.04
CA SER A 341 -30.98 33.90 -3.13
C SER A 341 -30.81 33.47 -1.67
N CYS A 342 -30.14 32.34 -1.40
CA CYS A 342 -29.93 31.84 -0.03
C CYS A 342 -28.68 32.45 0.66
N THR A 343 -27.76 33.00 -0.12
CA THR A 343 -26.49 33.58 0.34
C THR A 343 -26.59 35.04 0.78
N GLU A 344 -27.56 35.83 0.29
CA GLU A 344 -27.67 37.26 0.64
C GLU A 344 -28.12 37.51 2.09
N LYS A 345 -28.81 36.56 2.72
CA LYS A 345 -29.35 36.72 4.08
C LYS A 345 -28.52 36.05 5.18
N ASN A 346 -27.54 35.23 4.80
CA ASN A 346 -26.61 34.57 5.73
C ASN A 346 -25.18 34.81 5.22
N PRO A 347 -24.54 35.93 5.61
CA PRO A 347 -23.13 36.13 5.28
C PRO A 347 -22.34 35.04 5.98
N ASN A 348 -21.70 34.18 5.21
CA ASN A 348 -20.70 33.24 5.69
C ASN A 348 -19.55 34.05 6.31
N SER A 349 -19.62 34.31 7.62
CA SER A 349 -18.42 34.64 8.38
C SER A 349 -17.47 33.46 8.26
N HIS A 350 -16.24 33.76 7.85
CA HIS A 350 -15.18 32.82 7.57
C HIS A 350 -15.12 31.63 8.56
N ILE A 351 -15.14 30.40 8.02
CA ILE A 351 -14.89 29.12 8.71
C ILE A 351 -13.38 29.01 9.11
N LEU A 352 -12.78 30.12 9.55
CA LEU A 352 -11.48 30.18 10.20
C LEU A 352 -11.59 30.66 11.66
N ASP A 353 -12.80 30.96 12.14
CA ASP A 353 -13.04 31.36 13.52
C ASP A 353 -13.18 30.14 14.45
N GLY A 354 -12.06 29.46 14.68
CA GLY A 354 -11.72 28.89 15.99
C GLY A 354 -12.56 27.75 16.59
N ASN A 355 -13.57 27.20 15.89
CA ASN A 355 -14.32 26.05 16.39
C ASN A 355 -13.94 24.77 15.60
N PRO A 356 -13.25 23.78 16.20
CA PRO A 356 -12.51 22.76 15.45
C PRO A 356 -13.31 21.54 14.97
N CYS A 357 -14.63 21.47 15.21
CA CYS A 357 -15.40 20.25 14.96
C CYS A 357 -16.67 20.57 14.22
N THR A 358 -16.67 20.54 12.87
CA THR A 358 -17.85 20.26 11.99
C THR A 358 -17.54 20.53 10.51
N PHE A 359 -18.01 19.66 9.61
CA PHE A 359 -17.95 19.88 8.16
C PHE A 359 -19.16 20.73 7.76
N TRP A 360 -18.98 22.03 7.55
CA TRP A 360 -20.10 22.91 7.20
C TRP A 360 -20.33 22.93 5.69
N VAL A 361 -21.52 22.48 5.29
CA VAL A 361 -22.16 22.63 3.97
C VAL A 361 -21.66 21.70 2.86
N ILE A 362 -22.37 20.60 2.61
CA ILE A 362 -22.41 19.91 1.30
C ILE A 362 -23.58 20.49 0.51
N PRO A 363 -23.35 21.24 -0.59
CA PRO A 363 -24.42 21.59 -1.51
C PRO A 363 -24.73 20.34 -2.35
N VAL A 364 -25.71 19.55 -1.93
CA VAL A 364 -26.19 18.43 -2.74
C VAL A 364 -27.04 19.02 -3.86
N LEU A 365 -26.48 19.00 -5.07
CA LEU A 365 -27.27 19.07 -6.30
C LEU A 365 -28.27 17.90 -6.28
N HIS A 366 -29.50 18.12 -6.72
CA HIS A 366 -30.53 17.06 -6.83
C HIS A 366 -29.94 15.79 -7.44
N ASP A 367 -30.17 14.65 -6.77
CA ASP A 367 -29.75 13.31 -7.20
C ASP A 367 -28.23 13.10 -7.41
N ALA A 368 -27.38 13.81 -6.68
CA ALA A 368 -25.93 13.65 -6.78
C ALA A 368 -25.30 12.89 -5.60
N TRP A 369 -24.37 11.98 -5.92
CA TRP A 369 -23.47 11.39 -4.94
C TRP A 369 -22.37 12.38 -4.56
N THR A 370 -22.11 12.54 -3.27
CA THR A 370 -20.93 13.26 -2.77
C THR A 370 -19.81 12.26 -2.52
N ILE A 371 -18.72 12.35 -3.28
CA ILE A 371 -17.54 11.50 -3.11
C ILE A 371 -16.50 12.21 -2.24
N LEU A 372 -15.99 11.51 -1.24
CA LEU A 372 -14.96 11.94 -0.29
C LEU A 372 -13.69 11.11 -0.52
N ASP A 373 -12.56 11.75 -0.84
CA ASP A 373 -11.23 11.13 -0.82
C ASP A 373 -10.54 11.49 0.49
N LEU A 374 -10.37 10.50 1.36
CA LEU A 374 -9.72 10.67 2.67
C LEU A 374 -8.18 10.74 2.58
N ARG A 375 -7.59 10.71 1.37
CA ARG A 375 -6.15 10.67 1.04
C ARG A 375 -5.42 9.39 1.47
N ASN A 376 -5.70 8.89 2.68
CA ASN A 376 -5.23 7.61 3.20
C ASN A 376 -6.42 6.69 3.47
N ASP A 377 -6.15 5.39 3.65
CA ASP A 377 -7.15 4.46 4.18
C ASP A 377 -7.49 4.82 5.63
N HIS A 378 -8.77 4.91 5.94
CA HIS A 378 -9.23 5.13 7.31
C HIS A 378 -10.13 3.98 7.75
N ILE A 379 -10.09 3.67 9.04
CA ILE A 379 -11.11 2.86 9.70
C ILE A 379 -12.20 3.81 10.18
N ILE A 380 -13.41 3.66 9.66
CA ILE A 380 -14.58 4.45 10.01
C ILE A 380 -15.50 3.62 10.88
N THR A 381 -15.90 4.17 12.03
CA THR A 381 -16.76 3.52 13.02
C THR A 381 -18.14 4.18 13.17
N GLY A 382 -18.34 5.34 12.55
CA GLY A 382 -19.59 6.07 12.66
C GLY A 382 -19.63 7.34 11.81
N ILE A 383 -20.81 7.93 11.76
CA ILE A 383 -21.11 9.19 11.07
C ILE A 383 -22.11 9.97 11.91
N THR A 384 -21.84 11.25 12.14
CA THR A 384 -22.79 12.18 12.75
C THR A 384 -23.30 13.13 11.69
N ILE A 385 -24.61 13.31 11.61
CA ILE A 385 -25.27 14.19 10.65
C ILE A 385 -25.92 15.33 11.42
N PHE A 386 -25.67 16.56 10.99
CA PHE A 386 -26.23 17.77 11.56
C PHE A 386 -27.31 18.29 10.63
N GLY A 387 -28.56 18.28 11.08
CA GLY A 387 -29.67 18.82 10.30
C GLY A 387 -30.77 19.51 11.12
N TRP A 388 -31.56 20.33 10.44
CA TRP A 388 -32.65 21.11 11.05
C TRP A 388 -33.95 20.30 11.13
N ASN A 389 -34.85 20.74 11.99
CA ASN A 389 -36.12 20.06 12.20
C ASN A 389 -36.91 19.93 10.90
N SER A 390 -37.36 18.72 10.61
CA SER A 390 -38.47 18.54 9.68
C SER A 390 -39.32 17.35 10.12
N ASN A 391 -40.22 17.60 11.08
CA ASN A 391 -41.21 16.63 11.57
C ASN A 391 -42.09 16.01 10.46
N GLN A 392 -42.09 16.54 9.24
CA GLN A 392 -42.84 16.01 8.09
C GLN A 392 -41.95 15.32 7.04
N MET A 393 -40.62 15.31 7.19
CA MET A 393 -39.69 14.82 6.15
C MET A 393 -38.70 13.80 6.69
N LEU A 394 -38.96 12.54 6.34
CA LEU A 394 -38.02 11.43 6.56
C LEU A 394 -36.85 11.60 5.59
N LYS A 395 -35.64 11.53 6.12
CA LYS A 395 -34.42 11.63 5.31
C LYS A 395 -33.66 10.34 5.31
N THR A 396 -33.28 9.88 4.13
CA THR A 396 -32.49 8.66 3.98
C THR A 396 -31.09 9.03 3.54
N PHE A 397 -30.09 8.51 4.27
CA PHE A 397 -28.71 8.57 3.82
C PHE A 397 -28.20 7.18 3.51
N LEU A 398 -27.42 7.10 2.44
CA LEU A 398 -26.81 5.88 1.94
C LEU A 398 -25.30 6.09 1.89
N LEU A 399 -24.58 5.30 2.67
CA LEU A 399 -23.13 5.35 2.78
C LEU A 399 -22.53 4.19 1.98
N GLN A 400 -21.64 4.51 1.05
CA GLN A 400 -20.92 3.51 0.28
C GLN A 400 -19.42 3.75 0.27
N THR A 401 -18.65 2.70 0.05
CA THR A 401 -17.18 2.72 0.08
C THR A 401 -16.61 2.14 -1.19
N SER A 402 -15.40 2.57 -1.54
CA SER A 402 -14.68 2.07 -2.71
C SER A 402 -13.17 2.22 -2.51
N ASN A 403 -12.41 1.36 -3.18
CA ASN A 403 -10.95 1.47 -3.27
C ASN A 403 -10.52 2.41 -4.43
N SER A 404 -11.46 2.86 -5.27
CA SER A 404 -11.23 3.83 -6.34
C SER A 404 -12.29 4.92 -6.36
N MET A 405 -11.95 6.11 -6.85
CA MET A 405 -12.90 7.20 -7.03
C MET A 405 -14.03 6.86 -8.03
N GLU A 406 -13.81 5.88 -8.92
CA GLU A 406 -14.74 5.50 -9.99
C GLU A 406 -15.67 4.33 -9.61
N GLY A 407 -15.36 3.60 -8.53
CA GLY A 407 -16.11 2.43 -8.06
C GLY A 407 -15.33 1.10 -8.13
N PRO A 408 -15.92 -0.05 -7.72
CA PRO A 408 -17.32 -0.24 -7.35
C PRO A 408 -17.60 0.41 -6.02
N TRP A 409 -18.84 0.83 -5.82
CA TRP A 409 -19.26 1.34 -4.54
C TRP A 409 -20.05 0.26 -3.80
N THR A 410 -19.56 -0.14 -2.64
CA THR A 410 -20.22 -1.11 -1.76
C THR A 410 -21.00 -0.37 -0.69
N THR A 411 -22.30 -0.61 -0.61
CA THR A 411 -23.13 -0.09 0.48
C THR A 411 -22.65 -0.63 1.82
N VAL A 412 -22.32 0.28 2.72
CA VAL A 412 -21.99 -0.03 4.11
C VAL A 412 -23.27 0.00 4.94
N THR A 413 -23.98 1.13 4.90
CA THR A 413 -25.19 1.34 5.68
C THR A 413 -26.18 2.22 4.92
N SER A 414 -27.46 2.05 5.28
CA SER A 414 -28.55 2.91 4.87
C SER A 414 -29.38 3.17 6.11
N HIS A 415 -29.57 4.44 6.46
CA HIS A 415 -30.43 4.80 7.57
C HIS A 415 -31.38 5.90 7.15
N SER A 416 -32.61 5.78 7.63
CA SER A 416 -33.61 6.83 7.54
C SER A 416 -33.78 7.45 8.91
N CYS A 417 -33.83 8.78 8.97
CA CYS A 417 -34.00 9.53 10.19
C CYS A 417 -34.96 10.68 9.99
N GLU A 418 -35.75 10.96 11.02
CA GLU A 418 -36.47 12.22 11.16
C GLU A 418 -35.49 13.20 11.79
N LEU A 419 -35.20 14.30 11.09
CA LEU A 419 -34.35 15.32 11.70
C LEU A 419 -35.12 16.05 12.78
N LEU A 420 -34.71 15.84 14.03
CA LEU A 420 -35.16 16.58 15.19
C LEU A 420 -34.33 17.86 15.31
N GLY A 421 -34.92 19.02 15.60
CA GLY A 421 -34.14 20.25 15.78
C GLY A 421 -34.94 21.55 15.83
N SER A 422 -34.29 22.66 15.46
CA SER A 422 -34.91 23.97 15.23
C SER A 422 -35.34 24.14 13.76
N THR A 423 -36.36 24.96 13.53
CA THR A 423 -36.77 25.40 12.17
C THR A 423 -36.01 26.64 11.69
N ASP A 424 -35.21 27.27 12.56
CA ASP A 424 -34.37 28.42 12.19
C ASP A 424 -32.99 27.94 11.67
N PRO A 425 -32.63 28.24 10.41
CA PRO A 425 -31.33 27.87 9.85
C PRO A 425 -30.13 28.55 10.52
N LYS A 426 -30.36 29.57 11.36
CA LYS A 426 -29.31 30.26 12.13
C LYS A 426 -28.96 29.53 13.43
N GLU A 427 -29.80 28.63 13.90
CA GLU A 427 -29.52 27.83 15.08
C GLU A 427 -28.65 26.61 14.71
N THR A 428 -27.81 26.19 15.66
CA THR A 428 -27.01 24.97 15.51
C THR A 428 -27.93 23.76 15.37
N ALA A 429 -27.77 23.04 14.28
CA ALA A 429 -28.51 21.83 13.97
C ALA A 429 -28.26 20.73 15.00
N PHE A 430 -29.26 19.89 15.23
CA PHE A 430 -29.13 18.82 16.21
C PHE A 430 -28.28 17.69 15.61
N PRO A 431 -27.25 17.19 16.32
CA PRO A 431 -26.45 16.07 15.85
C PRO A 431 -27.21 14.75 15.98
N GLN A 432 -27.25 13.98 14.91
CA GLN A 432 -27.70 12.60 14.92
C GLN A 432 -26.54 11.67 14.59
N LYS A 433 -26.16 10.86 15.57
CA LYS A 433 -25.05 9.93 15.45
C LYS A 433 -25.56 8.56 14.99
N PHE A 434 -24.90 8.03 13.97
CA PHE A 434 -25.11 6.69 13.46
C PHE A 434 -23.79 5.92 13.59
N ASP A 435 -23.79 4.91 14.45
CA ASP A 435 -22.66 4.00 14.67
C ASP A 435 -23.12 2.54 14.57
N GLY A 436 -22.28 1.59 14.97
CA GLY A 436 -22.57 0.15 14.86
C GLY A 436 -22.10 -0.51 13.56
N PHE A 437 -21.35 0.24 12.73
CA PHE A 437 -20.64 -0.28 11.57
C PHE A 437 -19.14 0.01 11.69
N THR A 438 -18.32 -0.83 11.07
CA THR A 438 -16.88 -0.60 10.99
C THR A 438 -16.37 -1.05 9.64
N PHE A 439 -15.72 -0.16 8.90
CA PHE A 439 -15.13 -0.48 7.61
C PHE A 439 -13.82 0.28 7.41
N ARG A 440 -12.99 -0.26 6.52
CA ARG A 440 -11.77 0.40 6.04
C ARG A 440 -12.02 0.94 4.64
N SER A 441 -11.79 2.23 4.42
CA SER A 441 -11.87 2.80 3.07
C SER A 441 -11.05 4.09 2.95
N ARG A 442 -10.55 4.36 1.74
CA ARG A 442 -10.05 5.68 1.34
C ARG A 442 -11.13 6.52 0.69
N TYR A 443 -11.94 5.93 -0.20
CA TYR A 443 -13.02 6.64 -0.87
C TYR A 443 -14.35 6.27 -0.24
N ILE A 444 -15.12 7.30 0.08
CA ILE A 444 -16.47 7.16 0.60
C ILE A 444 -17.38 7.96 -0.32
N ARG A 445 -18.57 7.45 -0.61
CA ARG A 445 -19.61 8.29 -1.19
C ARG A 445 -20.85 8.26 -0.33
N LEU A 446 -21.47 9.42 -0.24
CA LEU A 446 -22.69 9.65 0.50
C LEU A 446 -23.77 10.10 -0.48
N TYR A 447 -24.92 9.47 -0.37
CA TYR A 447 -26.14 9.91 -1.03
C TYR A 447 -27.18 10.26 0.03
N LEU A 448 -27.80 11.42 -0.13
CA LEU A 448 -28.78 11.96 0.78
C LEU A 448 -30.06 12.24 -0.01
N VAL A 449 -31.16 11.64 0.40
CA VAL A 449 -32.47 11.82 -0.23
C VAL A 449 -33.46 12.33 0.81
N ASP A 450 -34.19 13.36 0.41
CA ASP A 450 -35.42 13.78 1.06
C ASP A 450 -36.62 13.26 0.23
N ASN A 451 -37.75 13.00 0.88
CA ASN A 451 -38.95 12.40 0.29
C ASN A 451 -39.66 13.27 -0.76
N HIS A 452 -39.13 14.45 -1.10
CA HIS A 452 -39.78 15.42 -1.98
C HIS A 452 -39.18 15.58 -3.40
N ASN A 453 -38.34 14.67 -3.89
CA ASN A 453 -37.74 14.77 -5.25
C ASN A 453 -37.12 16.16 -5.53
N GLY A 454 -36.50 16.75 -4.51
CA GLY A 454 -35.59 17.86 -4.69
C GLY A 454 -36.15 19.27 -4.52
N SER A 455 -36.42 19.71 -3.30
CA SER A 455 -36.34 21.15 -3.00
C SER A 455 -36.03 21.42 -1.52
N TYR A 456 -34.97 22.21 -1.30
CA TYR A 456 -34.46 22.80 -0.06
C TYR A 456 -33.54 21.94 0.84
N ILE A 457 -32.38 22.53 1.11
CA ILE A 457 -31.28 22.00 1.93
C ILE A 457 -31.72 22.05 3.39
N CYS A 458 -31.84 20.90 4.03
CA CYS A 458 -32.14 20.81 5.47
C CYS A 458 -30.98 20.20 6.28
N PHE A 459 -29.74 20.28 5.77
CA PHE A 459 -28.53 19.78 6.45
C PHE A 459 -27.49 20.88 6.59
N GLN A 460 -26.90 20.96 7.78
CA GLN A 460 -25.87 21.94 8.13
C GLN A 460 -24.48 21.33 7.97
N GLY A 461 -24.33 20.03 8.24
CA GLY A 461 -23.02 19.36 8.16
C GLY A 461 -23.04 17.86 8.44
N ILE A 462 -21.88 17.24 8.31
CA ILE A 462 -21.63 15.81 8.60
C ILE A 462 -20.31 15.71 9.35
N GLU A 463 -20.09 14.65 10.10
CA GLU A 463 -18.83 14.37 10.78
C GLU A 463 -18.56 12.87 10.72
N LEU A 464 -17.39 12.48 10.21
CA LEU A 464 -16.98 11.07 10.16
C LEU A 464 -16.20 10.71 11.43
N HIS A 465 -16.48 9.55 11.99
CA HIS A 465 -15.80 9.03 13.18
C HIS A 465 -14.85 7.93 12.76
N GLY A 466 -13.55 8.09 13.03
CA GLY A 466 -12.56 7.17 12.52
C GLY A 466 -11.12 7.45 12.94
N ALA A 467 -10.21 6.63 12.41
CA ALA A 467 -8.76 6.84 12.50
C ALA A 467 -8.03 6.39 11.22
N ASP A 468 -6.95 7.09 10.87
CA ASP A 468 -6.07 6.78 9.74
C ASP A 468 -5.33 5.47 10.00
N CYS A 469 -5.36 4.55 9.03
CA CYS A 469 -4.73 3.24 9.17
C CYS A 469 -3.23 3.37 9.43
N LYS A 470 -2.55 4.39 8.90
CA LYS A 470 -1.11 4.59 9.14
C LYS A 470 -0.79 4.87 10.60
N VAL A 471 -1.67 5.58 11.31
CA VAL A 471 -1.51 5.81 12.75
C VAL A 471 -1.58 4.49 13.50
N ILE A 472 -2.55 3.67 13.13
CA ILE A 472 -2.80 2.41 13.81
C ILE A 472 -1.68 1.40 13.53
N ASP A 473 -1.22 1.34 12.27
CA ASP A 473 -0.09 0.52 11.86
C ASP A 473 1.19 0.94 12.59
N ALA A 474 1.50 2.25 12.65
CA ALA A 474 2.69 2.74 13.34
C ALA A 474 2.71 2.44 14.85
N LEU A 475 1.56 2.55 15.52
CA LEU A 475 1.45 2.22 16.95
C LEU A 475 1.51 0.71 17.18
N SER A 476 0.87 -0.08 16.31
CA SER A 476 0.93 -1.54 16.31
C SER A 476 2.37 -2.04 16.17
N ASP A 477 3.12 -1.50 15.21
CA ASP A 477 4.51 -1.88 14.93
C ASP A 477 5.45 -1.59 16.12
N CYS A 478 5.10 -0.63 16.97
CA CYS A 478 5.82 -0.31 18.22
C CYS A 478 5.37 -1.13 19.43
N GLY A 479 4.40 -2.04 19.27
CA GLY A 479 3.80 -2.79 20.38
C GLY A 479 3.01 -1.90 21.36
N LEU A 480 2.40 -0.82 20.86
CA LEU A 480 1.60 0.15 21.62
C LEU A 480 0.08 -0.05 21.44
N HIS A 481 -0.36 -1.30 21.27
CA HIS A 481 -1.78 -1.63 21.11
C HIS A 481 -2.65 -1.09 22.26
N GLU A 482 -2.15 -1.13 23.49
CA GLU A 482 -2.88 -0.65 24.69
C GLU A 482 -3.01 0.88 24.74
N ALA A 483 -2.08 1.61 24.10
CA ALA A 483 -2.11 3.07 24.05
C ALA A 483 -2.93 3.60 22.87
N LEU A 484 -3.31 2.73 21.91
CA LEU A 484 -4.03 3.11 20.70
C LEU A 484 -5.31 3.90 21.00
N ASP A 485 -6.11 3.42 21.95
CA ASP A 485 -7.34 4.09 22.36
C ASP A 485 -7.07 5.42 23.05
N SER A 486 -6.03 5.50 23.88
CA SER A 486 -5.63 6.75 24.55
C SER A 486 -5.15 7.81 23.55
N VAL A 487 -4.32 7.40 22.58
CA VAL A 487 -3.82 8.27 21.51
C VAL A 487 -4.97 8.78 20.66
N ILE A 488 -5.87 7.89 20.26
CA ILE A 488 -7.00 8.24 19.41
C ILE A 488 -8.01 9.11 20.15
N THR A 489 -8.36 8.80 21.41
CA THR A 489 -9.28 9.61 22.23
C THR A 489 -8.75 11.02 22.51
N LYS A 490 -7.42 11.22 22.56
CA LYS A 490 -6.80 12.56 22.59
C LYS A 490 -6.89 13.32 21.26
N GLY A 491 -7.53 12.75 20.24
CA GLY A 491 -7.73 13.38 18.93
C GLY A 491 -6.56 13.21 17.97
N ILE A 492 -5.62 12.30 18.27
CA ILE A 492 -4.47 11.97 17.40
C ILE A 492 -4.86 10.78 16.51
N ASN A 493 -5.90 10.98 15.71
CA ASN A 493 -6.51 9.94 14.87
C ASN A 493 -6.23 10.12 13.37
N THR A 494 -5.35 11.06 12.99
CA THR A 494 -4.87 11.21 11.61
C THR A 494 -3.35 11.15 11.54
N TRP A 495 -2.83 10.67 10.40
CA TRP A 495 -1.37 10.55 10.22
C TRP A 495 -0.65 11.89 10.41
N LYS A 496 -1.22 12.97 9.87
CA LYS A 496 -0.66 14.33 10.04
C LYS A 496 -0.59 14.74 11.51
N ARG A 497 -1.67 14.54 12.29
CA ARG A 497 -1.67 14.87 13.73
C ARG A 497 -0.65 14.04 14.50
N LEU A 498 -0.50 12.75 14.18
CA LEU A 498 0.55 11.93 14.78
C LEU A 498 1.94 12.48 14.43
N LEU A 499 2.13 12.91 13.18
CA LEU A 499 3.35 13.59 12.76
C LEU A 499 3.50 15.00 13.32
N ASP A 500 2.53 15.62 13.99
CA ASP A 500 2.68 16.97 14.55
C ASP A 500 2.83 16.98 16.08
N ILE A 501 2.80 15.81 16.73
CA ILE A 501 2.89 15.71 18.20
C ILE A 501 4.23 16.23 18.76
N SER A 502 4.19 16.86 19.94
CA SER A 502 5.40 17.26 20.66
C SER A 502 6.06 16.06 21.33
N GLN A 503 7.36 16.17 21.60
CA GLN A 503 8.08 15.15 22.38
C GLN A 503 7.46 14.99 23.77
N SER A 504 7.07 16.10 24.42
CA SER A 504 6.40 16.06 25.73
C SER A 504 5.09 15.27 25.74
N LEU A 505 4.35 15.25 24.63
CA LEU A 505 3.09 14.52 24.52
C LEU A 505 3.34 13.01 24.35
N VAL A 506 4.40 12.62 23.63
CA VAL A 506 4.83 11.22 23.55
C VAL A 506 5.29 10.71 24.91
N ASP A 507 6.01 11.56 25.66
CA ASP A 507 6.45 11.27 27.02
C ASP A 507 5.28 11.01 27.96
N GLU A 508 4.14 11.67 27.74
CA GLU A 508 2.90 11.46 28.50
C GLU A 508 2.14 10.20 28.04
N LEU A 509 2.16 9.89 26.75
CA LEU A 509 1.41 8.79 26.14
C LEU A 509 2.04 7.42 26.37
N VAL A 510 3.37 7.36 26.49
CA VAL A 510 4.12 6.10 26.52
C VAL A 510 5.08 6.07 27.71
N SER A 511 4.74 5.27 28.72
CA SER A 511 5.57 5.09 29.93
C SER A 511 6.83 4.27 29.67
N ASP A 512 6.81 3.37 28.69
CA ASP A 512 7.95 2.50 28.34
C ASP A 512 8.97 3.26 27.48
N GLN A 513 10.18 3.45 28.02
CA GLN A 513 11.24 4.21 27.37
C GLN A 513 11.65 3.63 25.99
N VAL A 514 11.61 2.31 25.79
CA VAL A 514 12.00 1.66 24.53
C VAL A 514 10.93 1.85 23.46
N LYS A 515 9.65 1.70 23.84
CA LYS A 515 8.53 1.94 22.90
C LYS A 515 8.44 3.41 22.52
N LYS A 516 8.69 4.30 23.48
CA LYS A 516 8.77 5.75 23.28
C LYS A 516 9.85 6.13 22.26
N THR A 517 11.07 5.60 22.40
CA THR A 517 12.14 5.88 21.43
C THR A 517 11.78 5.35 20.05
N THR A 518 11.22 4.15 19.97
CA THR A 518 10.82 3.51 18.69
C THR A 518 9.73 4.33 17.98
N LEU A 519 8.68 4.74 18.69
CA LEU A 519 7.61 5.57 18.13
C LEU A 519 8.16 6.92 17.66
N TRP A 520 9.03 7.53 18.46
CA TRP A 520 9.65 8.81 18.09
C TRP A 520 10.56 8.67 16.86
N GLU A 521 11.28 7.58 16.70
CA GLU A 521 12.08 7.28 15.52
C GLU A 521 11.23 7.12 14.26
N ILE A 522 10.08 6.43 14.35
CA ILE A 522 9.14 6.31 13.22
C ILE A 522 8.60 7.69 12.83
N ILE A 523 8.10 8.45 13.80
CA ILE A 523 7.57 9.80 13.58
C ILE A 523 8.63 10.69 12.95
N TYR A 524 9.85 10.65 13.48
CA TYR A 524 10.99 11.41 12.96
C TYR A 524 11.32 11.04 11.50
N ARG A 525 11.45 9.75 11.22
CA ARG A 525 11.76 9.24 9.88
C ARG A 525 10.72 9.67 8.85
N GLU A 526 9.43 9.59 9.21
CA GLU A 526 8.33 9.92 8.31
C GLU A 526 8.11 11.45 8.19
N ARG A 527 8.34 12.23 9.25
CA ARG A 527 8.43 13.71 9.18
C ARG A 527 9.47 14.15 8.17
N LYS A 528 10.67 13.56 8.20
CA LYS A 528 11.76 13.91 7.28
C LYS A 528 11.39 13.71 5.81
N LYS A 529 10.59 12.68 5.51
CA LYS A 529 10.08 12.45 4.15
C LYS A 529 9.01 13.47 3.75
N MET A 530 8.17 13.88 4.69
CA MET A 530 7.04 14.77 4.44
C MET A 530 7.46 16.25 4.38
N TYR A 531 8.41 16.65 5.22
CA TYR A 531 8.93 18.01 5.36
C TYR A 531 10.46 17.98 5.24
N PRO A 532 11.02 17.74 4.03
CA PRO A 532 12.45 17.88 3.83
C PRO A 532 12.84 19.34 4.14
N MET A 533 14.00 19.56 4.77
CA MET A 533 14.53 20.91 4.91
C MET A 533 14.82 21.46 3.50
N THR A 534 14.11 22.52 3.12
CA THR A 534 14.26 23.19 1.82
C THR A 534 14.72 24.63 1.98
N VAL A 535 14.34 25.27 3.10
CA VAL A 535 14.68 26.65 3.42
C VAL A 535 15.44 26.70 4.74
N LEU A 536 16.51 27.48 4.76
CA LEU A 536 17.29 27.79 5.96
C LEU A 536 17.52 29.30 5.99
N THR A 537 17.07 29.99 7.04
CA THR A 537 17.17 31.46 7.17
C THR A 537 17.57 31.89 8.58
N TRP A 538 18.19 33.06 8.70
CA TRP A 538 18.55 33.64 10.00
C TRP A 538 17.32 34.28 10.66
N ILE A 539 17.13 34.00 11.95
CA ILE A 539 16.23 34.79 12.82
C ILE A 539 17.07 35.86 13.51
N VAL A 540 18.11 35.41 14.22
CA VAL A 540 19.10 36.28 14.89
C VAL A 540 20.45 35.93 14.30
N PRO A 541 21.06 36.79 13.46
CA PRO A 541 22.39 36.54 12.91
C PRO A 541 23.48 36.71 13.99
N PRO A 542 24.66 36.08 13.80
CA PRO A 542 25.79 36.24 14.72
C PRO A 542 26.31 37.70 14.74
N PRO A 543 26.94 38.13 15.84
CA PRO A 543 27.51 39.47 15.95
C PRO A 543 28.66 39.68 14.95
N ALA A 544 28.85 40.94 14.52
CA ALA A 544 29.87 41.30 13.52
C ALA A 544 31.29 41.41 14.10
N THR A 545 31.42 41.68 15.40
CA THR A 545 32.70 41.90 16.08
C THR A 545 32.70 41.21 17.44
N VAL A 546 33.73 40.42 17.74
CA VAL A 546 33.90 39.72 19.04
C VAL A 546 35.38 39.64 19.39
N PHE A 547 35.73 39.51 20.67
CA PHE A 547 37.11 39.28 21.10
C PHE A 547 37.48 37.80 21.08
N VAL A 548 38.77 37.48 20.96
CA VAL A 548 39.27 36.10 21.08
C VAL A 548 38.78 35.48 22.40
N ASP A 549 38.29 34.24 22.35
CA ASP A 549 37.66 33.51 23.47
C ASP A 549 36.37 34.09 24.06
N GLU A 550 35.92 35.25 23.58
CA GLU A 550 34.63 35.78 24.00
C GLU A 550 33.50 34.90 23.46
N VAL A 551 32.52 34.63 24.32
CA VAL A 551 31.34 33.85 23.96
C VAL A 551 30.45 34.72 23.07
N LEU A 552 30.20 34.25 21.84
CA LEU A 552 29.26 34.87 20.91
C LEU A 552 27.87 34.94 21.57
N LEU A 553 27.20 36.09 21.37
CA LEU A 553 25.78 36.22 21.69
C LEU A 553 24.98 35.14 20.96
N ASP A 554 23.92 34.66 21.63
CA ASP A 554 23.05 33.63 21.08
C ASP A 554 22.49 34.05 19.72
N PHE A 555 22.68 33.19 18.73
CA PHE A 555 22.16 33.38 17.38
C PHE A 555 21.32 32.18 16.97
N SER A 556 20.34 32.42 16.09
CA SER A 556 19.34 31.42 15.76
C SER A 556 18.98 31.41 14.29
N VAL A 557 18.75 30.21 13.79
CA VAL A 557 18.28 29.95 12.43
C VAL A 557 16.91 29.28 12.49
N GLN A 558 16.13 29.49 11.43
CA GLN A 558 14.87 28.80 11.22
C GLN A 558 14.86 28.03 9.92
N SER A 559 14.04 26.99 9.91
CA SER A 559 13.76 26.13 8.77
C SER A 559 12.26 26.00 8.56
N ASP A 560 11.87 25.32 7.48
CA ASP A 560 10.49 24.87 7.24
C ASP A 560 9.84 24.27 8.52
N PRO A 561 8.51 24.40 8.67
CA PRO A 561 7.78 23.78 9.78
C PRO A 561 8.01 22.26 9.85
N GLY A 562 8.11 21.74 11.07
CA GLY A 562 8.25 20.29 11.33
C GLY A 562 9.65 19.70 11.11
N VAL A 563 10.60 20.47 10.58
CA VAL A 563 12.00 20.05 10.41
C VAL A 563 12.67 19.83 11.77
N THR A 564 13.32 18.68 11.92
CA THR A 564 14.03 18.26 13.15
C THR A 564 15.47 17.83 12.85
N GLU A 565 16.00 18.25 11.69
CA GLU A 565 17.38 17.95 11.29
C GLU A 565 18.40 18.63 12.21
N VAL A 566 19.61 18.07 12.22
CA VAL A 566 20.75 18.67 12.91
C VAL A 566 21.46 19.61 11.94
N VAL A 567 21.71 20.83 12.41
CA VAL A 567 22.56 21.81 11.76
C VAL A 567 23.86 21.96 12.54
N GLN A 568 24.94 22.20 11.82
CA GLN A 568 26.28 22.39 12.35
C GLN A 568 26.85 23.73 11.90
N ILE A 569 27.53 24.40 12.81
CA ILE A 569 28.32 25.59 12.51
C ILE A 569 29.64 25.14 11.87
N VAL A 570 29.96 25.74 10.73
CA VAL A 570 31.22 25.55 10.02
C VAL A 570 31.84 26.92 9.78
N VAL A 571 33.10 27.07 10.20
CA VAL A 571 33.91 28.26 9.97
C VAL A 571 35.22 27.79 9.35
N GLN A 572 35.59 28.35 8.20
CA GLN A 572 36.86 28.01 7.56
C GLN A 572 38.01 28.72 8.28
N ASN A 573 39.10 27.98 8.51
CA ASN A 573 40.34 28.49 9.11
C ASN A 573 40.22 29.03 10.55
N ALA A 574 39.16 28.68 11.28
CA ALA A 574 39.01 28.97 12.71
C ALA A 574 38.90 27.67 13.52
N GLN A 575 39.45 27.69 14.74
CA GLN A 575 39.08 26.78 15.81
C GLN A 575 37.79 27.29 16.45
N ILE A 576 36.75 26.47 16.40
CA ILE A 576 35.45 26.72 17.02
C ILE A 576 35.34 25.84 18.25
N SER A 577 34.95 26.41 19.38
CA SER A 577 34.62 25.65 20.59
C SER A 577 33.20 25.94 21.04
N GLY A 578 32.56 24.98 21.72
CA GLY A 578 31.19 25.11 22.20
C GLY A 578 30.16 24.17 21.57
N ASN A 579 28.88 24.55 21.64
CA ASN A 579 27.75 23.77 21.13
C ASN A 579 27.56 23.94 19.62
N THR A 580 28.51 23.46 18.82
CA THR A 580 28.55 23.68 17.37
C THR A 580 27.47 22.96 16.57
N CYS A 581 26.81 21.95 17.17
CA CYS A 581 25.73 21.20 16.55
C CYS A 581 24.42 21.43 17.31
N ARG A 582 23.37 21.82 16.58
CA ARG A 582 22.03 21.99 17.15
C ARG A 582 20.99 21.30 16.32
N ARG A 583 20.04 20.67 17.00
CA ARG A 583 18.85 20.10 16.38
C ARG A 583 17.77 21.16 16.32
N PHE A 584 17.05 21.24 15.21
CA PHE A 584 15.85 22.05 15.12
C PHE A 584 14.78 21.58 16.10
N ALA A 585 14.22 22.52 16.85
CA ALA A 585 13.06 22.31 17.71
C ALA A 585 11.79 22.73 16.95
N PRO A 586 10.79 21.84 16.78
CA PRO A 586 9.52 22.18 16.16
C PRO A 586 8.71 23.03 17.15
N ASN A 587 8.25 24.20 16.71
CA ASN A 587 7.58 25.21 17.55
C ASN A 587 6.04 25.10 17.54
N GLY A 588 5.49 23.96 17.14
CA GLY A 588 4.04 23.73 17.00
C GLY A 588 3.53 23.85 15.56
N GLU A 589 2.24 23.59 15.37
CA GLU A 589 1.58 23.47 14.05
C GLU A 589 1.85 24.70 13.16
N GLY A 590 2.37 24.47 11.95
CA GLY A 590 2.59 25.49 10.93
C GLY A 590 3.71 26.51 11.23
N LYS A 591 4.41 26.41 12.36
CA LYS A 591 5.48 27.34 12.73
C LYS A 591 6.85 26.84 12.28
N PRO A 592 7.75 27.75 11.84
CA PRO A 592 9.09 27.36 11.43
C PRO A 592 9.87 26.75 12.60
N SER A 593 10.67 25.75 12.30
CA SER A 593 11.48 25.04 13.29
C SER A 593 12.73 25.86 13.58
N VAL A 594 13.12 26.02 14.85
CA VAL A 594 14.20 26.94 15.25
C VAL A 594 15.36 26.19 15.90
N ALA A 595 16.58 26.57 15.55
CA ALA A 595 17.81 26.10 16.19
C ALA A 595 18.57 27.31 16.73
N THR A 596 18.77 27.35 18.05
CA THR A 596 19.51 28.39 18.75
C THR A 596 20.88 27.87 19.17
N PHE A 597 21.92 28.56 18.73
CA PHE A 597 23.30 28.29 19.10
C PHE A 597 23.70 29.22 20.24
N SER A 598 24.35 28.63 21.24
CA SER A 598 24.79 29.31 22.45
C SER A 598 26.13 28.77 22.89
N ASN A 599 26.88 29.58 23.63
CA ASN A 599 28.21 29.21 24.14
C ASN A 599 29.20 28.85 23.03
N ILE A 600 29.32 29.68 21.98
CA ILE A 600 30.27 29.50 20.88
C ILE A 600 31.41 30.51 21.02
N SER A 601 32.66 30.07 20.87
CA SER A 601 33.83 30.96 20.80
C SER A 601 34.73 30.61 19.60
N LEU A 602 35.48 31.60 19.13
CA LEU A 602 36.29 31.54 17.91
C LEU A 602 37.75 31.94 18.18
N LYS A 603 38.67 31.21 17.54
CA LYS A 603 40.13 31.45 17.54
C LYS A 603 40.75 31.08 16.19
N PRO A 604 41.91 31.64 15.80
CA PRO A 604 42.60 32.81 16.37
C PRO A 604 41.95 34.14 15.94
N ALA A 605 42.56 35.30 16.23
CA ALA A 605 42.09 36.60 15.72
C ALA A 605 42.11 36.65 14.18
N GLY A 606 41.09 37.25 13.56
CA GLY A 606 40.94 37.27 12.11
C GLY A 606 39.51 37.55 11.63
N MET A 607 39.31 37.50 10.31
CA MET A 607 38.01 37.67 9.66
C MET A 607 37.47 36.32 9.20
N TYR A 608 36.25 35.97 9.60
CA TYR A 608 35.69 34.64 9.37
C TYR A 608 34.30 34.66 8.72
N HIS A 609 34.09 33.74 7.78
CA HIS A 609 32.76 33.39 7.28
C HIS A 609 32.16 32.28 8.14
N LEU A 610 31.15 32.63 8.93
CA LEU A 610 30.34 31.64 9.64
C LEU A 610 29.25 31.11 8.72
N MET A 611 29.17 29.79 8.64
CA MET A 611 28.13 29.08 7.89
C MET A 611 27.40 28.12 8.82
N VAL A 612 26.10 27.97 8.61
CA VAL A 612 25.29 26.91 9.20
C VAL A 612 24.98 25.92 8.10
N LYS A 613 25.40 24.67 8.28
CA LYS A 613 25.22 23.59 7.31
C LYS A 613 24.29 22.53 7.89
N GLY A 614 23.38 22.02 7.06
CA GLY A 614 22.65 20.79 7.39
C GLY A 614 23.62 19.60 7.48
N VAL A 615 23.51 18.79 8.53
CA VAL A 615 24.36 17.59 8.66
C VAL A 615 23.89 16.49 7.70
N SER A 616 22.58 16.39 7.49
CA SER A 616 21.96 15.38 6.62
C SER A 616 21.53 15.90 5.26
N THR A 617 21.78 17.17 4.97
CA THR A 617 21.38 17.88 3.75
C THR A 617 22.54 18.72 3.25
N GLU A 618 22.61 18.98 1.95
CA GLU A 618 23.68 19.84 1.40
C GLU A 618 23.39 21.35 1.55
N ILE A 619 22.28 21.70 2.21
CA ILE A 619 21.86 23.08 2.41
C ILE A 619 22.84 23.79 3.35
N THR A 620 23.30 24.95 2.90
CA THR A 620 24.25 25.79 3.64
C THR A 620 23.72 27.22 3.68
N LEU A 621 23.70 27.83 4.86
CA LEU A 621 23.32 29.21 5.08
C LEU A 621 24.55 30.00 5.55
N LEU A 622 24.96 30.98 4.75
CA LEU A 622 26.03 31.92 5.10
C LEU A 622 25.52 33.00 6.06
N ALA A 623 26.33 33.37 7.04
CA ALA A 623 26.08 34.55 7.87
C ALA A 623 26.02 35.81 6.97
N PRO A 624 25.11 36.77 7.26
CA PRO A 624 24.93 37.95 6.42
C PRO A 624 26.13 38.90 6.45
N ARG A 625 27.01 38.78 7.45
CA ARG A 625 28.25 39.57 7.61
C ARG A 625 29.39 38.67 8.05
N LEU A 626 30.61 39.07 7.70
CA LEU A 626 31.83 38.50 8.26
C LEU A 626 31.92 38.81 9.76
N ILE A 627 32.48 37.87 10.52
CA ILE A 627 32.76 38.05 11.94
C ILE A 627 34.23 38.46 12.08
N GLU A 628 34.46 39.64 12.64
CA GLU A 628 35.79 40.14 13.02
C GLU A 628 36.10 39.67 14.45
N VAL A 629 37.06 38.77 14.59
CA VAL A 629 37.59 38.32 15.88
C VAL A 629 38.81 39.16 16.23
N ARG A 630 38.67 40.07 17.19
CA ARG A 630 39.73 40.97 17.65
C ARG A 630 40.57 40.32 18.75
N PRO A 631 41.88 40.59 18.82
CA PRO A 631 42.68 40.17 19.97
C PRO A 631 42.13 40.78 21.27
N GLU A 632 42.29 40.09 22.41
CA GLU A 632 41.80 40.54 23.72
C GLU A 632 42.09 42.02 23.98
N VAL A 633 41.11 42.71 24.57
CA VAL A 633 41.31 44.07 25.07
C VAL A 633 42.37 44.01 26.17
N ARG A 634 43.55 44.59 25.93
CA ARG A 634 44.54 44.81 26.99
C ARG A 634 43.87 45.66 28.07
N SER A 635 43.99 45.26 29.33
CA SER A 635 43.41 46.03 30.44
C SER A 635 44.05 47.43 30.51
N GLU A 636 43.36 48.44 31.08
CA GLU A 636 43.96 49.77 31.28
C GLU A 636 45.29 49.69 32.05
N SER A 637 45.39 48.75 33.00
CA SER A 637 46.66 48.45 33.69
C SER A 637 47.72 47.88 32.76
N ASP A 638 47.38 47.00 31.83
CA ASP A 638 48.37 46.45 30.88
C ASP A 638 48.80 47.49 29.85
N ILE A 639 47.90 48.40 29.47
CA ILE A 639 48.20 49.54 28.60
C ILE A 639 49.12 50.52 29.33
N SER A 640 48.83 50.83 30.61
CA SER A 640 49.67 51.69 31.44
C SER A 640 51.05 51.07 31.67
N ASN A 641 51.11 49.79 32.03
CA ASN A 641 52.36 49.07 32.23
C ASN A 641 53.19 49.01 30.95
N ALA A 642 52.56 48.79 29.79
CA ALA A 642 53.25 48.84 28.51
C ALA A 642 53.77 50.26 28.17
N PHE A 643 53.01 51.30 28.54
CA PHE A 643 53.48 52.69 28.41
C PHE A 643 54.68 52.97 29.33
N ASP A 644 54.64 52.48 30.56
CA ASP A 644 55.71 52.61 31.55
C ASP A 644 56.97 51.86 31.10
N GLU A 645 56.84 50.64 30.56
CA GLU A 645 57.95 49.88 29.96
C GLU A 645 58.54 50.60 28.74
N ILE A 646 57.71 51.18 27.88
CA ILE A 646 58.19 51.97 26.74
C ILE A 646 58.92 53.22 27.20
N GLN A 647 58.42 53.92 28.22
CA GLN A 647 59.10 55.07 28.82
C GLN A 647 60.43 54.66 29.46
N GLN A 648 60.47 53.52 30.14
CA GLN A 648 61.70 52.98 30.72
C GLN A 648 62.71 52.65 29.62
N MET A 649 62.31 51.95 28.56
CA MET A 649 63.19 51.67 27.41
C MET A 649 63.67 52.95 26.74
N LEU A 650 62.80 53.96 26.54
CA LEU A 650 63.19 55.26 25.98
C LEU A 650 64.18 56.00 26.89
N SER A 651 64.01 55.90 28.21
CA SER A 651 64.93 56.49 29.19
C SER A 651 66.30 55.79 29.20
N GLU A 652 66.32 54.46 29.07
CA GLU A 652 67.56 53.66 28.93
C GLU A 652 68.26 53.98 27.61
N VAL A 653 67.52 54.13 26.51
CA VAL A 653 68.06 54.59 25.23
C VAL A 653 68.61 56.02 25.35
N GLN A 654 67.91 56.96 25.98
CA GLN A 654 68.43 58.31 26.24
C GLN A 654 69.69 58.30 27.12
N ALA A 655 69.74 57.46 28.15
CA ALA A 655 70.93 57.29 29.00
C ALA A 655 72.12 56.71 28.20
N SER A 656 71.87 55.80 27.25
CA SER A 656 72.89 55.28 26.35
C SER A 656 73.43 56.33 25.36
N PHE A 657 72.61 57.31 24.96
CA PHE A 657 73.07 58.46 24.18
C PHE A 657 73.82 59.51 25.03
N SER A 658 73.51 59.61 26.32
CA SER A 658 74.16 60.55 27.25
C SER A 658 75.54 60.08 27.74
N THR A 659 75.84 58.79 27.60
CA THR A 659 77.11 58.17 27.99
C THR A 659 78.13 58.06 26.84
N ASN A 660 77.72 58.43 25.62
CA ASN A 660 78.58 58.53 24.43
C ASN A 660 78.84 59.99 24.03
N ASN A 661 79.41 60.78 24.95
CA ASN A 661 80.08 62.06 24.64
C ASN A 661 81.59 61.86 24.58
#